data_AF-A0AAV5LPB5-F1
#
_entry.id   AF-A0AAV5LPB5-F1
#
_cell.length_a   1.000
_cell.length_b   1.000
_cell.length_c   1.000
_cell.angle_alpha   90.00
_cell.angle_beta   90.00
_cell.angle_gamma   90.00
#
_symmetry.space_group_name_H-M   'P 1'
#
loop_
_entity.id
_entity.type
_entity.pdbx_description
1 polymer ?
#
loop_
_entity_poly.entity_id
_entity_poly.type
_entity_poly.pdbx_seq_one_letter_code
_entity_poly.pdbx_strand_id
1 'polypeptide(L)'
;MRIFTKLSAPLSLCLLFVFLCLKTAFSSSIHASSFSTTHLCSHEEALALLQFKTSFSIDYTVPYPDSCGENYSKIDSWKGGIDCCSWDGVSCDNVTGHVIALNLSCSFLYGTFPSNSTLFFLRNLQSLNLALNDFRHSKIPLEISQFTRLKHLDVSSSQFSGQVPREIAHLPKLVSLNLSYSELILETTTFRNLVHNLSEVRELVLSGVNMTSVNPHFFMNLSSSLTTLDLWESALRGNFPNSIFRFPNLKNFYLSGNWNLTIDLPSSNWSSPLQQLYLDDMDCGRQLRESIGDLKSLQSLGLGCNLEGSIPASIGNLSQLTYLSLSHNNLSGQIPPSLANLTQLTSLHLSNNQFSGPFLASICNLRQLTSLGLYSSNLSEQIPSSLANLTQLTSLDLSDNQFSGPIPASIGNLRQLTSLYLLFNNLSEQIPSSLANLTQLTSLDLSFNQFSGPIPASIGNLRQLTSLHLLFNNLSEQIPSSLANLTQLTSLDLSYNQFSGPIPASIGNLRQLTSLGLYSNNFSGQIPSSLANLTQLTFLDLFNNQFSGPIPASIGNLRQLTSLYLSSNNLSEQIPSSLANLTQLAFLELCYNQFSSPIPASIGNLRQLTRLYLNSNNLSGQIPSSLANLTQLTTLDLSYNQFSGPIPASTGNLSQLSDLSLSSNNFNGQIPSSLANLTQLRYLILPRNLLNGTLPPWIFTLPLLEYLDLSHNQLQVPDMFSVLQNLEILDLSHNNLIGKIPNCLPKSLSVLNLQANYFDGNIAFGFPEGCGLRNLNFHGNQMDGLLPRSLVNCRMLEVLDVGNNSIEDTFPHWLESLPHLQVLVLRSNKFHGSVQSTKESPSFPKLRVLDLSSNHFVGPLPVRYIENFNAMMDPHKDGGSPKYMMVSTRANSYQYSVVVTWKGFEYELQKILTIFSSIHLSNNMFEGEIPDVIGKLSSLKGLNLSHNNLTGHIPPSLGNLMNLEWLDLSSNELAGKIPDALVSLTQLSVLNLSNNHLIGRIPQGNQFNTFGNGSYEGNLGLCGFPLSKSCDGIGTPPSSFQEKDELRRFGWRVVVLGYGCGVVFGLLMGYLVFRTGKPKWFVSLFDGRRSQSGRKMRKARRLVQRRS
;
A
#
# COMPACT_ATOMS: atom_id res chain seq x y z
N MET A 1 72.69 37.78 46.46
CA MET A 1 71.69 38.47 47.31
C MET A 1 70.72 37.41 47.78
N ARG A 2 70.92 36.86 48.99
CA ARG A 2 70.23 37.21 50.26
C ARG A 2 68.69 37.02 50.13
N ILE A 3 67.96 36.23 50.93
CA ILE A 3 68.17 35.55 52.23
C ILE A 3 66.97 34.56 52.41
N PHE A 4 67.25 33.33 52.89
CA PHE A 4 66.51 32.42 53.84
C PHE A 4 65.00 32.11 53.67
N THR A 5 64.42 30.91 53.90
CA THR A 5 64.79 29.52 54.32
C THR A 5 63.48 28.68 54.22
N LYS A 6 63.39 27.47 53.62
CA LYS A 6 63.81 26.08 54.04
C LYS A 6 63.24 25.67 55.43
N LEU A 7 62.71 24.46 55.69
CA LEU A 7 63.06 23.05 55.37
C LEU A 7 61.75 22.19 55.36
N SER A 8 61.61 20.96 54.84
CA SER A 8 62.54 19.82 54.59
C SER A 8 61.97 18.82 53.54
N ALA A 9 62.85 18.18 52.78
CA ALA A 9 62.66 16.91 52.05
C ALA A 9 63.21 15.72 52.90
N PRO A 10 63.38 14.47 52.41
CA PRO A 10 62.54 13.56 51.59
C PRO A 10 62.43 12.13 52.20
N LEU A 11 61.56 11.25 51.67
CA LEU A 11 61.85 9.80 51.60
C LEU A 11 61.05 9.07 50.51
N SER A 12 61.81 8.34 49.69
CA SER A 12 61.46 7.20 48.84
C SER A 12 60.74 7.41 47.50
N LEU A 13 61.61 7.60 46.50
CA LEU A 13 61.44 7.33 45.08
C LEU A 13 61.52 5.81 44.83
N CYS A 14 60.44 5.15 44.41
CA CYS A 14 60.43 3.91 43.61
C CYS A 14 58.98 3.42 43.44
N LEU A 15 58.63 2.88 42.27
CA LEU A 15 57.36 2.20 41.93
C LEU A 15 56.27 3.00 41.19
N LEU A 16 56.60 3.67 40.09
CA LEU A 16 55.55 3.98 39.10
C LEU A 16 55.96 3.93 37.61
N PHE A 17 57.15 3.40 37.29
CA PHE A 17 57.67 3.44 35.92
C PHE A 17 58.07 2.07 35.30
N VAL A 18 57.47 0.96 35.75
CA VAL A 18 57.68 -0.37 35.12
C VAL A 18 56.37 -1.09 34.78
N PHE A 19 55.21 -0.42 34.85
CA PHE A 19 53.92 -1.11 34.68
C PHE A 19 53.43 -1.29 33.23
N LEU A 20 54.20 -0.87 32.22
CA LEU A 20 53.92 -1.23 30.84
C LEU A 20 55.21 -1.71 30.16
N CYS A 21 55.09 -2.91 29.57
CA CYS A 21 56.04 -3.66 28.75
C CYS A 21 56.89 -4.70 29.49
N LEU A 22 56.68 -5.95 29.04
CA LEU A 22 57.46 -7.18 29.28
C LEU A 22 56.93 -8.15 30.36
N LYS A 23 55.71 -8.67 30.15
CA LYS A 23 55.39 -10.05 30.53
C LYS A 23 55.49 -10.94 29.29
N THR A 24 56.70 -11.42 28.99
CA THR A 24 56.95 -12.71 28.32
C THR A 24 58.41 -13.10 28.56
N ALA A 25 58.63 -14.40 28.81
CA ALA A 25 59.88 -15.15 28.90
C ALA A 25 60.52 -15.40 30.29
N PHE A 26 60.27 -16.64 30.75
CA PHE A 26 61.20 -17.62 31.35
C PHE A 26 61.69 -17.53 32.81
N SER A 27 61.06 -18.40 33.62
CA SER A 27 61.64 -19.53 34.38
C SER A 27 62.50 -19.35 35.65
N SER A 28 62.22 -20.31 36.55
CA SER A 28 63.07 -20.95 37.57
C SER A 28 63.33 -20.21 38.89
N SER A 29 62.49 -20.57 39.87
CA SER A 29 62.82 -21.14 41.20
C SER A 29 63.94 -20.52 42.05
N ILE A 30 63.60 -20.14 43.29
CA ILE A 30 64.28 -20.57 44.54
C ILE A 30 63.25 -20.60 45.67
N HIS A 31 63.18 -21.74 46.37
CA HIS A 31 62.43 -21.95 47.61
C HIS A 31 63.08 -21.24 48.81
N ALA A 32 62.27 -20.71 49.72
CA ALA A 32 62.56 -20.73 51.15
C ALA A 32 61.24 -20.76 51.93
N SER A 33 61.15 -21.75 52.81
CA SER A 33 59.97 -22.27 53.50
C SER A 33 59.46 -21.38 54.65
N SER A 34 58.16 -21.09 54.63
CA SER A 34 57.35 -20.93 55.84
C SER A 34 56.15 -21.87 55.72
N PHE A 35 56.13 -22.91 56.57
CA PHE A 35 54.97 -23.79 56.73
C PHE A 35 53.78 -22.97 57.23
N SER A 36 52.88 -22.61 56.31
CA SER A 36 51.49 -22.27 56.62
C SER A 36 50.66 -23.46 56.17
N THR A 37 49.86 -24.02 57.06
CA THR A 37 48.92 -25.10 56.75
C THR A 37 48.04 -24.66 55.59
N THR A 38 48.25 -25.24 54.41
CA THR A 38 47.35 -25.06 53.27
C THR A 38 46.04 -25.76 53.62
N HIS A 39 45.02 -24.98 53.96
CA HIS A 39 43.67 -25.51 54.14
C HIS A 39 43.14 -25.88 52.76
N LEU A 40 43.33 -27.15 52.40
CA LEU A 40 42.84 -27.76 51.17
C LEU A 40 41.31 -27.79 51.20
N CYS A 41 40.68 -27.68 50.02
CA CYS A 41 39.26 -27.93 49.84
C CYS A 41 38.81 -29.22 50.51
N SER A 42 37.65 -29.20 51.15
CA SER A 42 37.03 -30.42 51.70
C SER A 42 36.89 -31.47 50.60
N HIS A 43 37.37 -32.70 50.89
CA HIS A 43 37.29 -33.81 49.94
C HIS A 43 35.84 -34.09 49.51
N GLU A 44 34.88 -33.95 50.42
CA GLU A 44 33.45 -34.14 50.13
C GLU A 44 32.89 -33.05 49.20
N GLU A 45 33.29 -31.79 49.39
CA GLU A 45 32.85 -30.67 48.54
C GLU A 45 33.46 -30.78 47.13
N ALA A 46 34.72 -31.18 47.01
CA ALA A 46 35.38 -31.45 45.74
C ALA A 46 34.70 -32.59 44.96
N LEU A 47 34.34 -33.69 45.65
CA LEU A 47 33.59 -34.79 45.04
C LEU A 47 32.18 -34.37 44.62
N ALA A 48 31.48 -33.60 45.44
CA ALA A 48 30.16 -33.09 45.13
C ALA A 48 30.16 -32.23 43.85
N LEU A 49 31.19 -31.37 43.68
CA LEU A 49 31.40 -30.56 42.48
C LEU A 49 31.75 -31.41 41.24
N LEU A 50 32.62 -32.41 41.37
CA LEU A 50 32.95 -33.32 40.25
C LEU A 50 31.73 -34.13 39.81
N GLN A 51 30.89 -34.57 40.74
CA GLN A 51 29.63 -35.25 40.41
C GLN A 51 28.58 -34.29 39.84
N PHE A 52 28.57 -33.03 40.27
CA PHE A 52 27.71 -32.01 39.68
C PHE A 52 28.09 -31.78 38.20
N LYS A 53 29.39 -31.70 37.91
CA LYS A 53 29.94 -31.55 36.56
C LYS A 53 29.45 -32.63 35.59
N THR A 54 29.26 -33.88 36.03
CA THR A 54 28.82 -34.96 35.12
C THR A 54 27.35 -34.85 34.69
N SER A 55 26.59 -33.93 35.28
CA SER A 55 25.16 -33.73 34.96
C SER A 55 24.93 -32.89 33.71
N PHE A 56 25.97 -32.24 33.17
CA PHE A 56 25.84 -31.30 32.06
C PHE A 56 26.83 -31.61 30.93
N SER A 57 26.39 -31.36 29.70
CA SER A 57 27.27 -31.24 28.54
C SER A 57 27.62 -29.78 28.28
N ILE A 58 28.60 -29.54 27.41
CA ILE A 58 29.01 -28.20 26.99
C ILE A 58 28.56 -27.98 25.55
N ASP A 59 27.74 -26.95 25.31
CA ASP A 59 27.24 -26.61 23.97
C ASP A 59 27.78 -25.26 23.49
N TYR A 60 28.80 -25.31 22.62
CA TYR A 60 29.41 -24.14 21.98
C TYR A 60 28.67 -23.66 20.73
N THR A 61 27.58 -24.32 20.33
CA THR A 61 26.86 -23.99 19.08
C THR A 61 25.90 -22.82 19.25
N VAL A 62 25.56 -22.46 20.49
CA VAL A 62 24.69 -21.33 20.81
C VAL A 62 25.54 -20.05 20.98
N PRO A 63 25.32 -19.00 20.16
CA PRO A 63 26.02 -17.73 20.34
C PRO A 63 25.55 -17.03 21.62
N TYR A 64 26.48 -16.79 22.54
CA TYR A 64 26.26 -16.04 23.79
C TYR A 64 26.61 -14.55 23.62
N PRO A 65 26.06 -13.65 24.44
CA PRO A 65 26.36 -12.22 24.36
C PRO A 65 27.85 -11.92 24.62
N ASP A 66 28.38 -10.91 23.91
CA ASP A 66 29.79 -10.47 23.98
C ASP A 66 30.27 -10.17 25.42
N SER A 67 29.34 -9.91 26.35
CA SER A 67 29.60 -9.69 27.78
C SER A 67 30.27 -10.86 28.49
N CYS A 68 30.25 -12.08 27.92
CA CYS A 68 30.82 -13.26 28.55
C CYS A 68 32.37 -13.27 28.59
N GLY A 69 33.04 -12.41 27.80
CA GLY A 69 34.50 -12.17 27.86
C GLY A 69 35.38 -13.34 27.40
N GLU A 70 35.31 -14.48 28.08
CA GLU A 70 36.09 -15.69 27.83
C GLU A 70 35.22 -16.80 27.20
N ASN A 71 35.74 -17.43 26.15
CA ASN A 71 34.99 -18.36 25.29
C ASN A 71 35.27 -19.84 25.66
N TYR A 72 35.21 -20.18 26.95
CA TYR A 72 35.42 -21.54 27.45
C TYR A 72 34.57 -21.85 28.69
N SER A 73 34.40 -23.13 29.02
CA SER A 73 33.62 -23.54 30.19
C SER A 73 34.47 -23.60 31.45
N LYS A 74 34.06 -22.92 32.53
CA LYS A 74 34.80 -22.89 33.82
C LYS A 74 34.98 -24.28 34.43
N ILE A 75 34.02 -25.19 34.21
CA ILE A 75 34.09 -26.57 34.71
C ILE A 75 35.19 -27.41 34.03
N ASP A 76 35.80 -26.95 32.92
CA ASP A 76 36.91 -27.64 32.27
C ASP A 76 38.17 -27.70 33.17
N SER A 77 38.34 -26.71 34.05
CA SER A 77 39.42 -26.68 35.04
C SER A 77 39.26 -27.74 36.15
N TRP A 78 38.06 -28.29 36.34
CA TRP A 78 37.75 -29.17 37.47
C TRP A 78 38.28 -30.59 37.21
N LYS A 79 39.34 -30.95 37.94
CA LYS A 79 40.06 -32.23 37.80
C LYS A 79 40.31 -32.87 39.15
N GLY A 80 40.05 -34.18 39.24
CA GLY A 80 40.30 -34.96 40.46
C GLY A 80 41.79 -34.94 40.85
N GLY A 81 42.06 -34.83 42.16
CA GLY A 81 43.42 -34.76 42.70
C GLY A 81 44.04 -33.36 42.74
N ILE A 82 43.34 -32.35 42.22
CA ILE A 82 43.70 -30.93 42.35
C ILE A 82 42.79 -30.29 43.40
N ASP A 83 43.33 -29.36 44.19
CA ASP A 83 42.57 -28.60 45.18
C ASP A 83 41.42 -27.81 44.51
N CYS A 84 40.18 -28.08 44.92
CA CYS A 84 39.00 -27.48 44.29
C CYS A 84 38.97 -25.95 44.44
N CYS A 85 39.66 -25.40 45.45
CA CYS A 85 39.77 -23.96 45.65
C CYS A 85 40.60 -23.25 44.58
N SER A 86 41.30 -24.01 43.72
CA SER A 86 42.01 -23.50 42.55
C SER A 86 41.24 -23.64 41.24
N TRP A 87 40.03 -24.20 41.27
CA TRP A 87 39.20 -24.38 40.08
C TRP A 87 38.54 -23.08 39.66
N ASP A 88 38.44 -22.86 38.34
CA ASP A 88 37.73 -21.72 37.79
C ASP A 88 36.27 -21.76 38.23
N GLY A 89 35.76 -20.60 38.63
CA GLY A 89 34.41 -20.45 39.13
C GLY A 89 34.19 -20.92 40.58
N VAL A 90 35.18 -21.52 41.26
CA VAL A 90 35.07 -21.92 42.66
C VAL A 90 35.82 -20.92 43.54
N SER A 91 35.22 -20.52 44.67
CA SER A 91 35.94 -19.74 45.69
C SER A 91 35.70 -20.33 47.07
N CYS A 92 36.80 -20.45 47.81
CA CYS A 92 36.79 -21.01 49.16
C CYS A 92 37.03 -19.96 50.23
N ASP A 93 36.61 -20.25 51.45
CA ASP A 93 36.94 -19.48 52.63
C ASP A 93 38.43 -19.64 52.97
N ASN A 94 39.14 -18.51 53.07
CA ASN A 94 40.60 -18.49 53.26
C ASN A 94 41.07 -19.08 54.60
N VAL A 95 40.16 -19.35 55.54
CA VAL A 95 40.49 -19.91 56.86
C VAL A 95 40.10 -21.39 56.94
N THR A 96 38.90 -21.73 56.47
CA THR A 96 38.31 -23.08 56.63
C THR A 96 38.49 -23.98 55.42
N GLY A 97 38.82 -23.43 54.25
CA GLY A 97 38.93 -24.17 52.99
C GLY A 97 37.58 -24.60 52.39
N HIS A 98 36.44 -24.23 53.01
CA HIS A 98 35.12 -24.57 52.50
C HIS A 98 34.71 -23.75 51.28
N VAL A 99 33.96 -24.35 50.36
CA VAL A 99 33.43 -23.63 49.19
C VAL A 99 32.36 -22.63 49.62
N ILE A 100 32.58 -21.35 49.34
CA ILE A 100 31.68 -20.24 49.69
C ILE A 100 31.10 -19.51 48.48
N ALA A 101 31.69 -19.63 47.30
CA ALA A 101 31.09 -19.10 46.08
C ALA A 101 31.27 -20.07 44.91
N LEU A 102 30.23 -20.14 44.08
CA LEU A 102 30.24 -20.87 42.84
C LEU A 102 29.70 -19.97 41.72
N ASN A 103 30.58 -19.59 40.79
CA ASN A 103 30.28 -18.79 39.61
C ASN A 103 30.48 -19.64 38.35
N LEU A 104 29.38 -20.13 37.81
CA LEU A 104 29.32 -20.88 36.56
C LEU A 104 28.60 -20.09 35.46
N SER A 105 28.54 -18.76 35.57
CA SER A 105 27.96 -17.97 34.50
C SER A 105 28.74 -18.13 33.19
N CYS A 106 28.07 -17.98 32.04
CA CYS A 106 28.70 -18.06 30.72
C CYS A 106 29.55 -19.34 30.52
N SER A 107 29.15 -20.46 31.11
CA SER A 107 29.93 -21.71 31.06
C SER A 107 29.42 -22.70 30.02
N PHE A 108 28.50 -22.28 29.15
CA PHE A 108 27.93 -23.09 28.06
C PHE A 108 27.31 -24.41 28.57
N LEU A 109 26.86 -24.44 29.84
CA LEU A 109 26.30 -25.64 30.44
C LEU A 109 24.95 -25.92 29.79
N TYR A 110 24.83 -27.10 29.22
CA TYR A 110 23.64 -27.58 28.54
C TYR A 110 23.17 -28.89 29.17
N GLY A 111 21.93 -28.91 29.65
CA GLY A 111 21.28 -30.13 30.15
C GLY A 111 20.24 -29.87 31.23
N THR A 112 19.43 -30.88 31.55
CA THR A 112 18.41 -30.78 32.60
C THR A 112 19.06 -30.62 33.98
N PHE A 113 18.65 -29.60 34.74
CA PHE A 113 19.14 -29.39 36.11
C PHE A 113 18.56 -30.44 37.07
N PRO A 114 19.37 -31.30 37.70
CA PRO A 114 18.85 -32.35 38.56
C PRO A 114 18.25 -31.80 39.86
N SER A 115 17.03 -32.21 40.20
CA SER A 115 16.38 -31.81 41.47
C SER A 115 17.13 -32.34 42.70
N ASN A 116 17.81 -33.49 42.59
CA ASN A 116 18.64 -34.10 43.63
C ASN A 116 20.15 -33.83 43.42
N SER A 117 20.49 -32.67 42.84
CA SER A 117 21.87 -32.30 42.53
C SER A 117 22.80 -32.36 43.75
N THR A 118 24.03 -32.85 43.55
CA THR A 118 25.08 -32.83 44.58
C THR A 118 25.52 -31.41 44.97
N LEU A 119 25.14 -30.40 44.18
CA LEU A 119 25.39 -29.00 44.50
C LEU A 119 24.86 -28.62 45.88
N PHE A 120 23.73 -29.21 46.32
CA PHE A 120 23.12 -28.92 47.62
C PHE A 120 23.92 -29.43 48.83
N PHE A 121 25.03 -30.15 48.62
CA PHE A 121 25.96 -30.54 49.68
C PHE A 121 26.89 -29.41 50.10
N LEU A 122 27.00 -28.33 49.32
CA LEU A 122 27.81 -27.15 49.62
C LEU A 122 27.11 -26.24 50.65
N ARG A 123 27.00 -26.70 51.91
CA ARG A 123 26.24 -26.02 52.98
C ARG A 123 26.76 -24.63 53.35
N ASN A 124 28.02 -24.34 53.02
CA ASN A 124 28.68 -23.07 53.33
C ASN A 124 28.54 -22.00 52.25
N LEU A 125 27.85 -22.32 51.15
CA LEU A 125 27.73 -21.45 49.99
C LEU A 125 27.05 -20.12 50.34
N GLN A 126 27.71 -19.03 49.96
CA GLN A 126 27.27 -17.65 50.13
C GLN A 126 26.90 -17.00 48.79
N SER A 127 27.43 -17.48 47.67
CA SER A 127 27.10 -16.99 46.34
C SER A 127 26.96 -18.14 45.34
N LEU A 128 25.85 -18.15 44.61
CA LEU A 128 25.58 -19.08 43.53
C LEU A 128 25.19 -18.28 42.28
N ASN A 129 26.00 -18.35 41.23
CA ASN A 129 25.72 -17.74 39.95
C ASN A 129 25.73 -18.83 38.85
N LEU A 130 24.55 -19.07 38.28
CA LEU A 130 24.29 -20.01 37.19
C LEU A 130 23.82 -19.31 35.91
N ALA A 131 23.94 -17.98 35.83
CA ALA A 131 23.40 -17.16 34.75
C ALA A 131 23.94 -17.52 33.37
N LEU A 132 23.17 -17.25 32.30
CA LEU A 132 23.63 -17.43 30.91
C LEU A 132 24.11 -18.88 30.63
N ASN A 133 23.29 -19.85 31.00
CA ASN A 133 23.45 -21.27 30.64
C ASN A 133 22.13 -21.80 30.03
N ASP A 134 22.06 -23.04 29.59
CA ASP A 134 20.81 -23.65 29.11
C ASP A 134 20.45 -24.87 29.98
N PHE A 135 19.55 -24.65 30.94
CA PHE A 135 19.05 -25.73 31.80
C PHE A 135 17.75 -26.38 31.28
N ARG A 136 17.45 -26.28 29.98
CA ARG A 136 16.39 -27.06 29.32
C ARG A 136 15.00 -26.94 29.96
N HIS A 137 14.57 -25.72 30.26
CA HIS A 137 13.28 -25.44 30.93
C HIS A 137 13.12 -26.16 32.29
N SER A 138 14.22 -26.48 32.97
CA SER A 138 14.17 -27.11 34.29
C SER A 138 13.47 -26.21 35.31
N LYS A 139 12.90 -26.81 36.36
CA LYS A 139 12.38 -26.05 37.51
C LYS A 139 13.50 -25.70 38.47
N ILE A 140 13.40 -24.56 39.14
CA ILE A 140 14.30 -24.25 40.27
C ILE A 140 14.02 -25.26 41.40
N PRO A 141 15.01 -26.03 41.88
CA PRO A 141 14.78 -27.05 42.91
C PRO A 141 14.40 -26.43 44.28
N LEU A 142 13.55 -27.13 45.03
CA LEU A 142 13.10 -26.70 46.36
C LEU A 142 14.24 -26.73 47.39
N GLU A 143 15.22 -27.60 47.14
CA GLU A 143 16.43 -27.82 47.90
C GLU A 143 17.34 -26.58 47.94
N ILE A 144 17.06 -25.53 47.15
CA ILE A 144 17.79 -24.26 47.23
C ILE A 144 17.73 -23.63 48.63
N SER A 145 16.66 -23.90 49.40
CA SER A 145 16.53 -23.51 50.82
C SER A 145 17.59 -24.11 51.74
N GLN A 146 18.32 -25.13 51.29
CA GLN A 146 19.40 -25.75 52.04
C GLN A 146 20.64 -24.85 52.17
N PHE A 147 20.80 -23.85 51.30
CA PHE A 147 21.89 -22.87 51.35
C PHE A 147 21.61 -21.77 52.37
N THR A 148 21.51 -22.12 53.65
CA THR A 148 21.13 -21.18 54.72
C THR A 148 22.08 -19.97 54.90
N ARG A 149 23.27 -20.01 54.30
CA ARG A 149 24.27 -18.92 54.29
C ARG A 149 24.28 -18.09 53.00
N LEU A 150 23.41 -18.40 52.04
CA LEU A 150 23.38 -17.76 50.72
C LEU A 150 23.01 -16.27 50.84
N LYS A 151 23.83 -15.44 50.19
CA LYS A 151 23.68 -13.99 50.07
C LYS A 151 23.34 -13.57 48.64
N HIS A 152 23.86 -14.28 47.64
CA HIS A 152 23.67 -13.94 46.23
C HIS A 152 23.19 -15.17 45.48
N LEU A 153 22.04 -15.05 44.84
CA LEU A 153 21.49 -16.06 43.94
C LEU A 153 21.21 -15.43 42.58
N ASP A 154 21.88 -15.93 41.55
CA ASP A 154 21.66 -15.52 40.16
C ASP A 154 21.43 -16.75 39.29
N VAL A 155 20.23 -16.84 38.72
CA VAL A 155 19.83 -17.87 37.75
C VAL A 155 19.30 -17.24 36.46
N SER A 156 19.67 -15.99 36.19
CA SER A 156 19.14 -15.20 35.10
C SER A 156 19.56 -15.71 33.72
N SER A 157 18.67 -15.58 32.73
CA SER A 157 18.93 -16.04 31.36
C SER A 157 19.40 -17.49 31.27
N SER A 158 18.91 -18.37 32.16
CA SER A 158 19.38 -19.76 32.24
C SER A 158 18.35 -20.81 31.80
N GLN A 159 17.27 -20.35 31.14
CA GLN A 159 16.12 -21.18 30.76
C GLN A 159 15.53 -22.02 31.91
N PHE A 160 15.52 -21.51 33.14
CA PHE A 160 14.64 -22.10 34.17
C PHE A 160 13.18 -21.74 33.85
N SER A 161 12.25 -22.66 34.10
CA SER A 161 10.83 -22.47 33.81
C SER A 161 9.93 -22.89 34.97
N GLY A 162 8.69 -22.38 34.94
CA GLY A 162 7.65 -22.74 35.89
C GLY A 162 7.63 -21.86 37.14
N GLN A 163 6.92 -22.32 38.18
CA GLN A 163 6.71 -21.52 39.40
C GLN A 163 8.02 -21.35 40.19
N VAL A 164 8.29 -20.10 40.61
CA VAL A 164 9.37 -19.81 41.56
C VAL A 164 9.04 -20.45 42.92
N PRO A 165 9.94 -21.26 43.50
CA PRO A 165 9.66 -21.96 44.74
C PRO A 165 9.63 -21.01 45.94
N ARG A 166 8.62 -21.13 46.80
CA ARG A 166 8.47 -20.34 48.03
C ARG A 166 9.62 -20.56 49.01
N GLU A 167 10.33 -21.67 48.86
CA GLU A 167 11.48 -22.09 49.65
C GLU A 167 12.63 -21.08 49.58
N ILE A 168 12.74 -20.28 48.49
CA ILE A 168 13.69 -19.16 48.39
C ILE A 168 13.47 -18.12 49.49
N ALA A 169 12.24 -17.94 49.96
CA ALA A 169 11.92 -17.02 51.06
C ALA A 169 12.49 -17.47 52.42
N HIS A 170 13.06 -18.67 52.53
CA HIS A 170 13.72 -19.17 53.75
C HIS A 170 15.24 -18.99 53.73
N LEU A 171 15.78 -18.13 52.86
CA LEU A 171 17.19 -17.78 52.79
C LEU A 171 17.45 -16.47 53.57
N PRO A 172 17.69 -16.53 54.89
CA PRO A 172 17.61 -15.35 55.76
C PRO A 172 18.73 -14.33 55.53
N LYS A 173 19.78 -14.70 54.80
CA LYS A 173 20.94 -13.84 54.52
C LYS A 173 20.96 -13.31 53.09
N LEU A 174 19.89 -13.51 52.32
CA LEU A 174 19.85 -13.12 50.92
C LEU A 174 19.91 -11.59 50.78
N VAL A 175 20.89 -11.13 50.01
CA VAL A 175 21.18 -9.72 49.71
C VAL A 175 20.82 -9.39 48.26
N SER A 176 21.08 -10.32 47.32
CA SER A 176 20.78 -10.14 45.90
C SER A 176 20.08 -11.39 45.36
N LEU A 177 18.96 -11.16 44.67
CA LEU A 177 18.17 -12.19 43.99
C LEU A 177 17.92 -11.76 42.55
N ASN A 178 18.49 -12.50 41.60
CA ASN A 178 18.29 -12.30 40.18
C ASN A 178 17.66 -13.53 39.52
N LEU A 179 16.42 -13.36 39.05
CA LEU A 179 15.63 -14.39 38.37
C LEU A 179 15.29 -14.00 36.91
N SER A 180 15.93 -12.95 36.37
CA SER A 180 15.47 -12.32 35.12
C SER A 180 15.60 -13.19 33.88
N TYR A 181 14.83 -12.83 32.85
CA TYR A 181 14.88 -13.41 31.50
C TYR A 181 14.87 -14.95 31.48
N SER A 182 14.07 -15.53 32.37
CA SER A 182 13.76 -16.95 32.44
C SER A 182 12.24 -17.12 32.38
N GLU A 183 11.75 -18.29 31.97
CA GLU A 183 10.31 -18.59 31.82
C GLU A 183 9.63 -18.86 33.19
N LEU A 184 9.97 -18.05 34.17
CA LEU A 184 9.55 -18.18 35.56
C LEU A 184 8.23 -17.46 35.80
N ILE A 185 7.41 -18.07 36.65
CA ILE A 185 6.13 -17.52 37.10
C ILE A 185 6.26 -17.24 38.60
N LEU A 186 6.03 -15.99 38.99
CA LEU A 186 6.04 -15.59 40.38
C LEU A 186 4.62 -15.24 40.82
N GLU A 187 4.05 -16.10 41.65
CA GLU A 187 2.67 -15.95 42.13
C GLU A 187 2.57 -15.06 43.38
N THR A 188 1.40 -14.45 43.60
CA THR A 188 1.14 -13.57 44.76
C THR A 188 1.55 -14.18 46.11
N THR A 189 1.26 -15.46 46.34
CA THR A 189 1.55 -16.15 47.61
C THR A 189 3.04 -16.29 47.84
N THR A 190 3.79 -16.72 46.82
CA THR A 190 5.25 -16.82 46.83
C THR A 190 5.88 -15.44 47.02
N PHE A 191 5.43 -14.43 46.27
CA PHE A 191 5.96 -13.08 46.38
C PHE A 191 5.73 -12.47 47.77
N ARG A 192 4.53 -12.67 48.35
CA ARG A 192 4.24 -12.22 49.72
C ARG A 192 5.23 -12.79 50.74
N ASN A 193 5.57 -14.07 50.61
CA ASN A 193 6.54 -14.71 51.51
C ASN A 193 7.96 -14.14 51.29
N LEU A 194 8.36 -13.90 50.03
CA LEU A 194 9.66 -13.31 49.71
C LEU A 194 9.81 -11.93 50.35
N VAL A 195 8.87 -11.02 50.14
CA VAL A 195 8.97 -9.65 50.65
C VAL A 195 8.86 -9.57 52.17
N HIS A 196 8.16 -10.51 52.81
CA HIS A 196 8.02 -10.53 54.27
C HIS A 196 9.27 -11.08 54.98
N ASN A 197 9.90 -12.12 54.42
CA ASN A 197 10.97 -12.84 55.11
C ASN A 197 12.38 -12.34 54.76
N LEU A 198 12.57 -11.74 53.59
CA LEU A 198 13.89 -11.38 53.08
C LEU A 198 14.23 -9.91 53.43
N SER A 199 14.53 -9.66 54.70
CA SER A 199 14.78 -8.30 55.22
C SER A 199 16.15 -7.69 54.84
N GLU A 200 17.10 -8.48 54.35
CA GLU A 200 18.46 -8.01 54.00
C GLU A 200 18.62 -7.70 52.50
N VAL A 201 17.58 -7.94 51.69
CA VAL A 201 17.65 -7.78 50.24
C VAL A 201 17.93 -6.32 49.88
N ARG A 202 18.93 -6.13 49.02
CA ARG A 202 19.37 -4.85 48.44
C ARG A 202 19.12 -4.79 46.94
N GLU A 203 19.12 -5.95 46.28
CA GLU A 203 18.95 -6.06 44.83
C GLU A 203 17.91 -7.14 44.55
N LEU A 204 16.82 -6.73 43.91
CA LEU A 204 15.77 -7.64 43.45
C LEU A 204 15.56 -7.41 41.94
N VAL A 205 16.00 -8.38 41.15
CA VAL A 205 16.00 -8.31 39.68
C VAL A 205 15.08 -9.42 39.14
N LEU A 206 13.94 -9.00 38.62
CA LEU A 206 12.83 -9.87 38.19
C LEU A 206 12.34 -9.54 36.78
N SER A 207 13.18 -8.90 35.97
CA SER A 207 12.87 -8.51 34.59
C SER A 207 12.46 -9.73 33.75
N GLY A 208 11.38 -9.62 32.99
CA GLY A 208 10.83 -10.71 32.16
C GLY A 208 10.22 -11.90 32.94
N VAL A 209 10.21 -11.88 34.27
CA VAL A 209 9.50 -12.88 35.08
C VAL A 209 8.01 -12.60 35.00
N ASN A 210 7.18 -13.62 34.75
CA ASN A 210 5.73 -13.43 34.70
C ASN A 210 5.16 -13.20 36.10
N MET A 211 4.76 -11.96 36.38
CA MET A 211 4.17 -11.50 37.65
C MET A 211 2.71 -11.07 37.49
N THR A 212 1.99 -11.56 36.47
CA THR A 212 0.60 -11.15 36.16
C THR A 212 -0.36 -11.26 37.36
N SER A 213 -0.12 -12.22 38.26
CA SER A 213 -0.98 -12.46 39.43
C SER A 213 -0.59 -11.61 40.66
N VAL A 214 0.55 -10.92 40.64
CA VAL A 214 1.12 -10.21 41.80
C VAL A 214 0.45 -8.84 41.96
N ASN A 215 -0.03 -8.56 43.18
CA ASN A 215 -0.52 -7.23 43.53
C ASN A 215 0.66 -6.27 43.81
N PRO A 216 0.78 -5.14 43.07
CA PRO A 216 1.86 -4.17 43.26
C PRO A 216 1.98 -3.58 44.68
N HIS A 217 0.92 -3.58 45.49
CA HIS A 217 1.00 -3.10 46.87
C HIS A 217 1.94 -3.92 47.75
N PHE A 218 2.20 -5.19 47.43
CA PHE A 218 3.12 -6.01 48.23
C PHE A 218 4.57 -5.56 48.14
N PHE A 219 4.97 -4.80 47.11
CA PHE A 219 6.30 -4.21 47.02
C PHE A 219 6.58 -3.21 48.15
N MET A 220 5.56 -2.65 48.80
CA MET A 220 5.76 -1.73 49.93
C MET A 220 6.24 -2.43 51.21
N ASN A 221 6.18 -3.75 51.25
CA ASN A 221 6.72 -4.55 52.36
C ASN A 221 8.20 -4.89 52.17
N LEU A 222 8.82 -4.48 51.06
CA LEU A 222 10.24 -4.69 50.83
C LEU A 222 11.10 -3.95 51.84
N SER A 223 12.32 -4.47 52.06
CA SER A 223 13.24 -3.92 53.04
C SER A 223 13.65 -2.48 52.71
N SER A 224 13.84 -1.68 53.76
CA SER A 224 14.49 -0.37 53.67
C SER A 224 15.93 -0.44 53.16
N SER A 225 16.57 -1.63 53.16
CA SER A 225 17.90 -1.84 52.57
C SER A 225 17.90 -1.91 51.04
N LEU A 226 16.73 -1.92 50.39
CA LEU A 226 16.61 -2.03 48.94
C LEU A 226 17.29 -0.86 48.22
N THR A 227 18.19 -1.20 47.30
CA THR A 227 18.95 -0.26 46.46
C THR A 227 18.61 -0.37 44.98
N THR A 228 18.24 -1.56 44.51
CA THR A 228 17.86 -1.82 43.12
C THR A 228 16.58 -2.65 43.07
N LEU A 229 15.60 -2.17 42.32
CA LEU A 229 14.39 -2.91 41.96
C LEU A 229 14.24 -2.88 40.44
N ASP A 230 14.33 -4.05 39.82
CA ASP A 230 14.18 -4.21 38.37
C ASP A 230 13.02 -5.16 38.07
N LEU A 231 12.02 -4.60 37.39
CA LEU A 231 10.74 -5.20 37.04
C LEU A 231 10.41 -4.98 35.56
N TRP A 232 11.42 -4.78 34.72
CA TRP A 232 11.22 -4.54 33.30
C TRP A 232 10.46 -5.72 32.66
N GLU A 233 9.35 -5.46 31.97
CA GLU A 233 8.59 -6.47 31.22
C GLU A 233 8.07 -7.65 32.06
N SER A 234 7.87 -7.45 33.37
CA SER A 234 7.40 -8.49 34.30
C SER A 234 5.88 -8.78 34.23
N ALA A 235 5.17 -8.25 33.22
CA ALA A 235 3.72 -8.40 33.02
C ALA A 235 2.84 -7.96 34.22
N LEU A 236 3.34 -7.06 35.07
CA LEU A 236 2.59 -6.47 36.17
C LEU A 236 1.39 -5.67 35.67
N ARG A 237 0.33 -5.61 36.48
CA ARG A 237 -0.92 -4.90 36.14
C ARG A 237 -1.45 -4.13 37.34
N GLY A 238 -2.28 -3.13 37.09
CA GLY A 238 -2.96 -2.35 38.13
C GLY A 238 -2.23 -1.04 38.45
N ASN A 239 -2.21 -0.63 39.71
CA ASN A 239 -1.57 0.62 40.15
C ASN A 239 -0.39 0.31 41.07
N PHE A 240 0.80 0.76 40.69
CA PHE A 240 2.02 0.65 41.47
C PHE A 240 2.11 1.80 42.49
N PRO A 241 2.41 1.53 43.76
CA PRO A 241 2.31 2.56 44.79
C PRO A 241 3.44 3.59 44.67
N ASN A 242 3.08 4.87 44.54
CA ASN A 242 4.06 5.96 44.47
C ASN A 242 4.89 6.15 45.75
N SER A 243 4.53 5.51 46.86
CA SER A 243 5.36 5.46 48.08
C SER A 243 6.72 4.80 47.86
N ILE A 244 6.91 4.04 46.77
CA ILE A 244 8.22 3.49 46.38
C ILE A 244 9.29 4.59 46.25
N PHE A 245 8.91 5.79 45.80
CA PHE A 245 9.80 6.96 45.65
C PHE A 245 10.23 7.60 46.97
N ARG A 246 9.81 7.03 48.11
CA ARG A 246 10.23 7.42 49.46
C ARG A 246 11.17 6.40 50.11
N PHE A 247 11.53 5.33 49.40
CA PHE A 247 12.47 4.31 49.92
C PHE A 247 13.85 4.93 50.10
N PRO A 248 14.42 4.94 51.32
CA PRO A 248 15.55 5.79 51.67
C PRO A 248 16.88 5.40 51.01
N ASN A 249 16.98 4.16 50.51
CA ASN A 249 18.20 3.64 49.89
C ASN A 249 18.02 3.27 48.41
N LEU A 250 16.82 3.44 47.85
CA LEU A 250 16.53 3.04 46.46
C LEU A 250 17.24 3.98 45.49
N LYS A 251 18.14 3.41 44.67
CA LYS A 251 18.95 4.11 43.68
C LYS A 251 18.51 3.80 42.26
N ASN A 252 18.22 2.53 41.97
CA ASN A 252 17.88 2.09 40.63
C ASN A 252 16.47 1.51 40.62
N PHE A 253 15.61 2.09 39.79
CA PHE A 253 14.23 1.63 39.65
C PHE A 253 13.87 1.50 38.17
N TYR A 254 13.66 0.27 37.74
CA TYR A 254 13.26 -0.08 36.37
C TYR A 254 11.89 -0.75 36.42
N LEU A 255 10.93 -0.15 35.76
CA LEU A 255 9.56 -0.67 35.68
C LEU A 255 9.07 -0.77 34.23
N SER A 256 9.88 -0.33 33.25
CA SER A 256 9.50 -0.21 31.84
C SER A 256 8.85 -1.47 31.23
N GLY A 257 8.03 -1.29 30.19
CA GLY A 257 7.41 -2.39 29.43
C GLY A 257 6.22 -3.08 30.13
N ASN A 258 5.72 -2.53 31.24
CA ASN A 258 4.50 -3.00 31.90
C ASN A 258 3.28 -2.19 31.43
N TRP A 259 2.84 -2.42 30.20
CA TRP A 259 1.78 -1.68 29.48
C TRP A 259 0.41 -1.55 30.19
N ASN A 260 0.08 -2.44 31.12
CA ASN A 260 -1.17 -2.40 31.91
C ASN A 260 -0.98 -1.92 33.35
N LEU A 261 0.19 -1.37 33.67
CA LEU A 261 0.53 -0.85 34.97
C LEU A 261 0.49 0.69 34.93
N THR A 262 -0.01 1.26 36.02
CA THR A 262 -0.07 2.71 36.25
C THR A 262 0.81 3.07 37.45
N ILE A 263 1.49 4.22 37.44
CA ILE A 263 2.22 4.74 38.61
C ILE A 263 2.25 6.27 38.63
N ASP A 264 1.64 6.90 39.64
CA ASP A 264 1.65 8.36 39.71
C ASP A 264 3.00 8.91 40.19
N LEU A 265 3.62 9.81 39.42
CA LEU A 265 4.80 10.55 39.86
C LEU A 265 4.48 11.51 41.04
N PRO A 266 5.30 11.55 42.11
CA PRO A 266 5.10 12.42 43.26
C PRO A 266 5.11 13.91 42.91
N SER A 267 4.15 14.65 43.48
CA SER A 267 4.10 16.11 43.33
C SER A 267 5.12 16.87 44.18
N SER A 268 5.64 16.24 45.23
CA SER A 268 6.66 16.73 46.16
C SER A 268 7.18 15.53 47.00
N ASN A 269 8.16 15.77 47.86
CA ASN A 269 8.69 14.78 48.83
C ASN A 269 9.34 13.54 48.21
N TRP A 270 10.25 13.76 47.26
CA TRP A 270 11.20 12.74 46.83
C TRP A 270 12.20 12.47 47.96
N SER A 271 12.14 11.28 48.58
CA SER A 271 13.09 10.91 49.64
C SER A 271 14.11 9.86 49.18
N SER A 272 13.89 9.23 48.03
CA SER A 272 14.80 8.24 47.47
C SER A 272 16.05 8.87 46.82
N PRO A 273 17.25 8.32 47.03
CA PRO A 273 18.49 8.77 46.40
C PRO A 273 18.62 8.22 44.97
N LEU A 274 17.57 8.35 44.14
CA LEU A 274 17.51 7.76 42.81
C LEU A 274 18.65 8.27 41.92
N GLN A 275 19.31 7.31 41.28
CA GLN A 275 20.34 7.49 40.26
C GLN A 275 19.83 7.09 38.89
N GLN A 276 18.97 6.06 38.81
CA GLN A 276 18.37 5.58 37.57
C GLN A 276 16.87 5.37 37.75
N LEU A 277 16.09 5.94 36.83
CA LEU A 277 14.63 5.79 36.80
C LEU A 277 14.16 5.56 35.36
N TYR A 278 13.54 4.41 35.12
CA TYR A 278 12.97 4.05 33.82
C TYR A 278 11.54 3.56 33.97
N LEU A 279 10.61 4.30 33.36
CA LEU A 279 9.17 4.06 33.37
C LEU A 279 8.61 4.09 31.94
N ASP A 280 9.38 3.76 30.92
CA ASP A 280 8.91 3.75 29.54
C ASP A 280 7.85 2.65 29.29
N ASP A 281 6.96 2.86 28.31
CA ASP A 281 5.93 1.91 27.87
C ASP A 281 4.91 1.52 28.98
N MET A 282 4.44 2.51 29.75
CA MET A 282 3.36 2.38 30.74
C MET A 282 2.61 3.71 30.91
N ASP A 283 1.73 3.83 31.91
CA ASP A 283 1.09 5.11 32.28
C ASP A 283 1.65 5.62 33.62
N CYS A 284 2.39 6.73 33.61
CA CYS A 284 3.01 7.31 34.81
C CYS A 284 2.28 8.56 35.34
N GLY A 285 1.03 8.74 34.94
CA GLY A 285 0.24 9.93 35.22
C GLY A 285 0.41 11.01 34.14
N ARG A 286 -0.47 12.03 34.18
CA ARG A 286 -0.62 12.97 33.05
C ARG A 286 0.39 14.11 32.98
N GLN A 287 1.13 14.44 34.04
CA GLN A 287 1.98 15.64 34.03
C GLN A 287 3.29 15.45 34.79
N LEU A 288 4.38 15.87 34.16
CA LEU A 288 5.71 15.96 34.78
C LEU A 288 5.83 17.28 35.57
N ARG A 289 5.94 17.20 36.90
CA ARG A 289 5.96 18.39 37.78
C ARG A 289 7.36 18.92 38.06
N GLU A 290 7.43 20.18 38.50
CA GLU A 290 8.70 20.86 38.88
C GLU A 290 9.49 20.12 39.99
N SER A 291 8.84 19.29 40.81
CA SER A 291 9.52 18.48 41.84
C SER A 291 10.52 17.47 41.27
N ILE A 292 10.44 17.11 39.98
CA ILE A 292 11.42 16.19 39.37
C ILE A 292 12.85 16.72 39.50
N GLY A 293 13.02 18.05 39.49
CA GLY A 293 14.30 18.71 39.67
C GLY A 293 14.93 18.54 41.05
N ASP A 294 14.22 17.97 42.04
CA ASP A 294 14.73 17.72 43.38
C ASP A 294 15.63 16.47 43.44
N LEU A 295 15.57 15.58 42.44
CA LEU A 295 16.35 14.34 42.36
C LEU A 295 17.82 14.57 41.95
N LYS A 296 18.60 15.29 42.77
CA LYS A 296 19.97 15.72 42.43
C LYS A 296 20.98 14.61 42.13
N SER A 297 20.70 13.39 42.58
CA SER A 297 21.54 12.20 42.37
C SER A 297 21.27 11.50 41.04
N LEU A 298 20.26 11.94 40.27
CA LEU A 298 19.81 11.27 39.06
C LEU A 298 20.84 11.40 37.94
N GLN A 299 21.21 10.25 37.37
CA GLN A 299 22.18 10.10 36.28
C GLN A 299 21.48 9.66 34.99
N SER A 300 20.44 8.83 35.10
CA SER A 300 19.63 8.42 33.96
C SER A 300 18.14 8.52 34.23
N LEU A 301 17.40 9.06 33.25
CA LEU A 301 15.95 9.19 33.28
C LEU A 301 15.32 8.77 31.94
N GLY A 302 14.43 7.79 31.98
CA GLY A 302 13.56 7.39 30.86
C GLY A 302 12.09 7.43 31.28
N LEU A 303 11.28 8.27 30.62
CA LEU A 303 9.87 8.47 30.97
C LEU A 303 8.96 8.52 29.72
N GLY A 304 8.92 7.49 28.88
CA GLY A 304 7.91 7.32 27.83
C GLY A 304 6.59 6.76 28.34
N CYS A 305 5.81 7.57 29.06
CA CYS A 305 4.68 7.07 29.85
C CYS A 305 3.41 7.91 29.83
N ASN A 306 3.01 8.35 28.63
CA ASN A 306 1.79 9.13 28.37
C ASN A 306 1.72 10.49 29.09
N LEU A 307 2.88 11.13 29.33
CA LEU A 307 2.95 12.47 29.89
C LEU A 307 2.34 13.51 28.93
N GLU A 308 1.60 14.47 29.48
CA GLU A 308 1.01 15.62 28.79
C GLU A 308 1.61 16.94 29.32
N GLY A 309 1.40 18.03 28.57
CA GLY A 309 1.84 19.37 28.96
C GLY A 309 3.33 19.64 28.65
N SER A 310 3.90 20.69 29.24
CA SER A 310 5.28 21.12 28.97
C SER A 310 6.31 20.46 29.88
N ILE A 311 7.55 20.32 29.39
CA ILE A 311 8.69 19.90 30.22
C ILE A 311 8.96 21.00 31.27
N PRO A 312 8.99 20.68 32.59
CA PRO A 312 9.25 21.66 33.64
C PRO A 312 10.68 22.19 33.59
N ALA A 313 10.87 23.46 33.94
CA ALA A 313 12.18 24.11 33.85
C ALA A 313 13.18 23.54 34.87
N SER A 314 12.70 23.01 36.00
CA SER A 314 13.53 22.40 37.03
C SER A 314 14.29 21.15 36.58
N ILE A 315 13.93 20.53 35.45
CA ILE A 315 14.70 19.41 34.89
C ILE A 315 16.16 19.81 34.64
N GLY A 316 16.41 21.09 34.31
CA GLY A 316 17.74 21.66 34.15
C GLY A 316 18.56 21.72 35.45
N ASN A 317 17.96 21.44 36.61
CA ASN A 317 18.66 21.41 37.89
C ASN A 317 19.29 20.04 38.21
N LEU A 318 19.16 19.04 37.31
CA LEU A 318 19.66 17.68 37.46
C LEU A 318 21.11 17.55 36.94
N SER A 319 22.05 18.27 37.54
CA SER A 319 23.42 18.44 37.02
C SER A 319 24.25 17.15 36.84
N GLN A 320 23.83 16.01 37.42
CA GLN A 320 24.50 14.72 37.26
C GLN A 320 23.97 13.88 36.09
N LEU A 321 22.92 14.36 35.40
CA LEU A 321 22.23 13.61 34.36
C LEU A 321 23.12 13.44 33.12
N THR A 322 23.34 12.18 32.72
CA THR A 322 24.08 11.77 31.52
C THR A 322 23.16 11.22 30.44
N TYR A 323 21.97 10.72 30.80
CA TYR A 323 20.96 10.20 29.88
C TYR A 323 19.58 10.77 30.21
N LEU A 324 18.91 11.32 29.20
CA LEU A 324 17.53 11.79 29.29
C LEU A 324 16.73 11.31 28.08
N SER A 325 15.70 10.50 28.34
CA SER A 325 14.65 10.19 27.37
C SER A 325 13.28 10.58 27.91
N LEU A 326 12.58 11.46 27.18
CA LEU A 326 11.16 11.74 27.37
C LEU A 326 10.38 11.39 26.09
N SER A 327 10.89 10.43 25.32
CA SER A 327 10.31 10.04 24.03
C SER A 327 8.98 9.30 24.21
N HIS A 328 8.12 9.30 23.19
CA HIS A 328 6.82 8.60 23.20
C HIS A 328 5.88 9.11 24.29
N ASN A 329 5.64 10.42 24.32
CA ASN A 329 4.65 11.06 25.19
C ASN A 329 3.74 11.98 24.37
N ASN A 330 2.87 12.69 25.08
CA ASN A 330 2.02 13.75 24.54
C ASN A 330 2.48 15.13 25.05
N LEU A 331 3.79 15.30 25.26
CA LEU A 331 4.36 16.56 25.75
C LEU A 331 4.25 17.63 24.66
N SER A 332 3.99 18.86 25.07
CA SER A 332 3.75 20.00 24.16
C SER A 332 4.38 21.29 24.69
N GLY A 333 4.31 22.36 23.89
CA GLY A 333 4.91 23.65 24.23
C GLY A 333 6.40 23.72 23.86
N GLN A 334 7.11 24.69 24.42
CA GLN A 334 8.54 24.88 24.15
C GLN A 334 9.39 23.99 25.06
N ILE A 335 10.47 23.44 24.52
CA ILE A 335 11.47 22.74 25.33
C ILE A 335 12.24 23.80 26.15
N PRO A 336 12.32 23.68 27.49
CA PRO A 336 12.84 24.74 28.34
C PRO A 336 14.35 24.97 28.10
N PRO A 337 14.81 26.22 27.96
CA PRO A 337 16.23 26.52 27.77
C PRO A 337 17.13 26.04 28.90
N SER A 338 16.59 25.84 30.12
CA SER A 338 17.31 25.29 31.26
C SER A 338 17.85 23.89 31.03
N LEU A 339 17.32 23.15 30.04
CA LEU A 339 17.88 21.86 29.61
C LEU A 339 19.36 21.97 29.20
N ALA A 340 19.77 23.13 28.69
CA ALA A 340 21.17 23.42 28.33
C ALA A 340 22.12 23.47 29.54
N ASN A 341 21.59 23.50 30.78
CA ASN A 341 22.41 23.46 31.99
C ASN A 341 22.94 22.05 32.30
N LEU A 342 22.42 21.01 31.63
CA LEU A 342 22.79 19.60 31.84
C LEU A 342 24.11 19.26 31.14
N THR A 343 25.20 19.91 31.53
CA THR A 343 26.50 19.84 30.83
C THR A 343 27.17 18.46 30.81
N GLN A 344 26.71 17.51 31.62
CA GLN A 344 27.17 16.11 31.64
C GLN A 344 26.38 15.21 30.68
N LEU A 345 25.35 15.75 30.01
CA LEU A 345 24.45 14.97 29.17
C LEU A 345 25.18 14.41 27.94
N THR A 346 25.08 13.10 27.77
CA THR A 346 25.63 12.32 26.66
C THR A 346 24.56 11.88 25.67
N SER A 347 23.34 11.64 26.15
CA SER A 347 22.20 11.24 25.31
C SER A 347 20.95 12.04 25.65
N LEU A 348 20.34 12.63 24.62
CA LEU A 348 19.09 13.37 24.71
C LEU A 348 18.10 12.85 23.67
N HIS A 349 16.98 12.29 24.13
CA HIS A 349 15.92 11.74 23.28
C HIS A 349 14.56 12.32 23.68
N LEU A 350 13.95 13.08 22.77
CA LEU A 350 12.63 13.71 22.99
C LEU A 350 11.62 13.33 21.90
N SER A 351 11.90 12.27 21.16
CA SER A 351 11.15 11.86 19.96
C SER A 351 9.67 11.53 20.25
N ASN A 352 8.79 11.61 19.25
CA ASN A 352 7.37 11.30 19.36
C ASN A 352 6.67 12.15 20.44
N ASN A 353 6.64 13.47 20.22
CA ASN A 353 6.01 14.48 21.07
C ASN A 353 5.47 15.64 20.22
N GLN A 354 4.79 16.61 20.84
CA GLN A 354 4.14 17.75 20.19
C GLN A 354 4.82 19.09 20.53
N PHE A 355 6.14 19.14 20.48
CA PHE A 355 6.89 20.35 20.81
C PHE A 355 6.69 21.47 19.77
N SER A 356 7.05 22.69 20.15
CA SER A 356 6.94 23.88 19.30
C SER A 356 8.07 24.87 19.62
N GLY A 357 8.36 25.76 18.66
CA GLY A 357 9.37 26.80 18.81
C GLY A 357 10.82 26.33 18.59
N PRO A 358 11.77 27.27 18.56
CA PRO A 358 13.17 26.97 18.31
C PRO A 358 13.86 26.38 19.55
N PHE A 359 14.68 25.35 19.37
CA PHE A 359 15.33 24.63 20.47
C PHE A 359 16.79 24.28 20.20
N LEU A 360 17.13 23.84 18.98
CA LEU A 360 18.45 23.29 18.67
C LEU A 360 19.59 24.23 19.03
N ALA A 361 19.44 25.53 18.79
CA ALA A 361 20.47 26.53 19.11
C ALA A 361 20.83 26.55 20.61
N SER A 362 19.86 26.31 21.50
CA SER A 362 20.04 26.37 22.95
C SER A 362 20.85 25.20 23.49
N ILE A 363 20.74 24.01 22.87
CA ILE A 363 21.47 22.80 23.30
C ILE A 363 22.84 22.62 22.67
N CYS A 364 23.24 23.51 21.75
CA CYS A 364 24.56 23.47 21.11
C CYS A 364 25.75 23.66 22.07
N ASN A 365 25.50 23.96 23.35
CA ASN A 365 26.50 24.05 24.41
C ASN A 365 26.76 22.72 25.15
N LEU A 366 25.96 21.69 24.91
CA LEU A 366 26.06 20.38 25.57
C LEU A 366 27.17 19.52 24.92
N ARG A 367 28.44 19.93 25.07
CA ARG A 367 29.59 19.38 24.33
C ARG A 367 29.90 17.90 24.57
N GLN A 368 29.29 17.27 25.58
CA GLN A 368 29.43 15.84 25.86
C GLN A 368 28.40 14.97 25.11
N LEU A 369 27.45 15.57 24.40
CA LEU A 369 26.43 14.83 23.65
C LEU A 369 27.06 13.94 22.58
N THR A 370 26.76 12.65 22.68
CA THR A 370 27.07 11.61 21.70
C THR A 370 25.83 11.20 20.91
N SER A 371 24.63 11.31 21.49
CA SER A 371 23.37 10.94 20.83
C SER A 371 22.31 12.04 21.01
N LEU A 372 21.70 12.47 19.89
CA LEU A 372 20.58 13.40 19.87
C LEU A 372 19.46 12.87 18.98
N GLY A 373 18.30 12.57 19.57
CA GLY A 373 17.10 12.11 18.86
C GLY A 373 15.90 13.01 19.13
N LEU A 374 15.37 13.62 18.06
CA LEU A 374 14.20 14.50 18.07
C LEU A 374 13.17 14.09 17.00
N TYR A 375 13.12 12.81 16.64
CA TYR A 375 12.20 12.27 15.62
C TYR A 375 10.74 12.61 15.96
N SER A 376 9.91 13.00 14.99
CA SER A 376 8.47 13.21 15.20
C SER A 376 8.15 14.13 16.38
N SER A 377 8.71 15.35 16.36
CA SER A 377 8.62 16.32 17.47
C SER A 377 7.97 17.66 17.08
N ASN A 378 7.44 17.78 15.86
CA ASN A 378 6.77 18.97 15.33
C ASN A 378 7.65 20.26 15.34
N LEU A 379 8.97 20.11 15.26
CA LEU A 379 9.92 21.21 15.23
C LEU A 379 9.99 21.85 13.84
N SER A 380 9.91 23.19 13.75
CA SER A 380 9.76 23.93 12.49
C SER A 380 10.87 24.97 12.20
N GLU A 381 11.99 24.88 12.92
CA GLU A 381 13.12 25.80 12.75
C GLU A 381 14.07 25.40 11.60
N GLN A 382 15.11 26.21 11.35
CA GLN A 382 16.24 25.77 10.50
C GLN A 382 17.26 25.03 11.37
N ILE A 383 17.99 24.08 10.78
CA ILE A 383 19.12 23.45 11.48
C ILE A 383 20.21 24.51 11.70
N PRO A 384 20.59 24.85 12.96
CA PRO A 384 21.53 25.91 13.21
C PRO A 384 22.98 25.46 12.95
N SER A 385 23.80 26.33 12.40
CA SER A 385 25.22 26.02 12.13
C SER A 385 26.02 25.70 13.40
N SER A 386 25.56 26.20 14.56
CA SER A 386 26.13 25.93 15.88
C SER A 386 25.97 24.47 16.33
N LEU A 387 25.10 23.67 15.69
CA LEU A 387 24.97 22.24 15.98
C LEU A 387 26.31 21.51 15.78
N ALA A 388 27.15 22.04 14.88
CA ALA A 388 28.52 21.59 14.65
C ALA A 388 29.45 21.70 15.88
N ASN A 389 29.06 22.40 16.94
CA ASN A 389 29.82 22.48 18.19
C ASN A 389 29.77 21.17 19.00
N LEU A 390 28.81 20.28 18.71
CA LEU A 390 28.62 19.02 19.41
C LEU A 390 29.55 17.93 18.84
N THR A 391 30.86 18.15 18.86
CA THR A 391 31.85 17.34 18.12
C THR A 391 31.98 15.88 18.59
N GLN A 392 31.36 15.50 19.70
CA GLN A 392 31.29 14.12 20.20
C GLN A 392 30.09 13.34 19.65
N LEU A 393 29.19 13.98 18.88
CA LEU A 393 28.01 13.31 18.31
C LEU A 393 28.42 12.14 17.41
N THR A 394 27.86 10.98 17.72
CA THR A 394 27.91 9.75 16.94
C THR A 394 26.57 9.49 16.25
N SER A 395 25.44 9.89 16.85
CA SER A 395 24.11 9.72 16.28
C SER A 395 23.31 11.03 16.31
N LEU A 396 22.74 11.41 15.17
CA LEU A 396 21.84 12.56 15.03
C LEU A 396 20.60 12.16 14.25
N ASP A 397 19.44 12.24 14.89
CA ASP A 397 18.14 12.00 14.28
C ASP A 397 17.20 13.19 14.49
N LEU A 398 16.89 13.89 13.39
CA LEU A 398 15.97 15.03 13.34
C LEU A 398 14.76 14.74 12.43
N SER A 399 14.49 13.47 12.16
CA SER A 399 13.55 13.04 11.13
C SER A 399 12.09 13.30 11.52
N ASP A 400 11.16 13.29 10.54
CA ASP A 400 9.73 13.52 10.74
C ASP A 400 9.43 14.82 11.51
N ASN A 401 9.93 15.93 10.99
CA ASN A 401 9.71 17.26 11.56
C ASN A 401 9.38 18.25 10.43
N GLN A 402 9.41 19.54 10.72
CA GLN A 402 9.18 20.63 9.78
C GLN A 402 10.45 21.45 9.56
N PHE A 403 11.64 20.87 9.77
CA PHE A 403 12.91 21.58 9.55
C PHE A 403 13.02 22.05 8.10
N SER A 404 13.44 23.30 7.90
CA SER A 404 13.50 23.94 6.58
C SER A 404 14.88 24.53 6.27
N GLY A 405 15.08 24.96 5.02
CA GLY A 405 16.36 25.51 4.55
C GLY A 405 17.41 24.42 4.22
N PRO A 406 18.68 24.79 4.00
CA PRO A 406 19.74 23.85 3.67
C PRO A 406 20.27 23.10 4.90
N ILE A 407 20.94 21.98 4.66
CA ILE A 407 21.84 21.39 5.66
C ILE A 407 23.05 22.34 5.82
N PRO A 408 23.35 22.86 7.02
CA PRO A 408 24.52 23.73 7.20
C PRO A 408 25.81 22.98 6.86
N ALA A 409 26.69 23.58 6.05
CA ALA A 409 27.95 22.95 5.68
C ALA A 409 28.83 22.61 6.91
N SER A 410 28.64 23.31 8.03
CA SER A 410 29.33 23.07 9.30
C SER A 410 29.02 21.71 9.92
N ILE A 411 27.91 21.04 9.56
CA ILE A 411 27.60 19.66 9.99
C ILE A 411 28.75 18.70 9.64
N GLY A 412 29.48 18.97 8.54
CA GLY A 412 30.70 18.22 8.19
C GLY A 412 31.85 18.28 9.21
N ASN A 413 31.74 19.08 10.28
CA ASN A 413 32.70 19.12 11.38
C ASN A 413 32.45 18.03 12.44
N LEU A 414 31.30 17.34 12.42
CA LEU A 414 30.93 16.29 13.37
C LEU A 414 31.62 14.96 13.06
N ARG A 415 32.95 14.92 13.11
CA ARG A 415 33.76 13.81 12.56
C ARG A 415 33.55 12.44 13.22
N GLN A 416 32.87 12.37 14.36
CA GLN A 416 32.53 11.12 15.05
C GLN A 416 31.18 10.55 14.61
N LEU A 417 30.43 11.26 13.77
CA LEU A 417 29.07 10.88 13.38
C LEU A 417 29.09 9.57 12.58
N THR A 418 28.35 8.59 13.06
CA THR A 418 28.11 7.29 12.43
C THR A 418 26.73 7.23 11.78
N SER A 419 25.74 7.94 12.34
CA SER A 419 24.36 7.94 11.83
C SER A 419 23.82 9.36 11.70
N LEU A 420 23.29 9.70 10.51
CA LEU A 420 22.62 10.97 10.23
C LEU A 420 21.26 10.72 9.58
N TYR A 421 20.20 11.01 10.30
CA TYR A 421 18.82 10.85 9.85
C TYR A 421 18.11 12.20 9.84
N LEU A 422 17.67 12.63 8.65
CA LEU A 422 16.96 13.89 8.41
C LEU A 422 15.69 13.67 7.58
N LEU A 423 15.21 12.42 7.46
CA LEU A 423 14.09 12.09 6.58
C LEU A 423 12.77 12.75 7.00
N PHE A 424 11.82 12.92 6.08
CA PHE A 424 10.52 13.56 6.34
C PHE A 424 10.65 14.95 6.97
N ASN A 425 11.25 15.87 6.21
CA ASN A 425 11.37 17.28 6.59
C ASN A 425 11.12 18.18 5.36
N ASN A 426 11.24 19.49 5.55
CA ASN A 426 11.17 20.49 4.47
C ASN A 426 12.58 21.03 4.10
N LEU A 427 13.63 20.22 4.27
CA LEU A 427 14.99 20.64 3.93
C LEU A 427 15.11 20.77 2.42
N SER A 428 15.86 21.77 1.96
CA SER A 428 15.92 22.17 0.56
C SER A 428 17.36 22.51 0.13
N GLU A 429 17.52 23.08 -1.06
CA GLU A 429 18.82 23.38 -1.69
C GLU A 429 19.63 22.11 -2.00
N GLN A 430 20.94 22.24 -2.19
CA GLN A 430 21.84 21.14 -2.54
C GLN A 430 22.36 20.42 -1.30
N ILE A 431 22.63 19.12 -1.43
CA ILE A 431 23.36 18.35 -0.43
C ILE A 431 24.78 18.93 -0.32
N PRO A 432 25.24 19.40 0.86
CA PRO A 432 26.55 20.04 0.96
C PRO A 432 27.68 19.00 0.83
N SER A 433 28.68 19.32 0.00
CA SER A 433 29.84 18.45 -0.23
C SER A 433 30.67 18.18 1.03
N SER A 434 30.54 19.02 2.06
CA SER A 434 31.20 18.85 3.36
C SER A 434 30.68 17.67 4.18
N LEU A 435 29.51 17.09 3.86
CA LEU A 435 29.08 15.82 4.48
C LEU A 435 30.07 14.69 4.22
N ALA A 436 30.85 14.77 3.14
CA ALA A 436 31.94 13.83 2.85
C ALA A 436 33.07 13.83 3.90
N ASN A 437 33.13 14.82 4.80
CA ASN A 437 34.09 14.86 5.90
C ASN A 437 33.73 13.92 7.06
N LEU A 438 32.50 13.38 7.07
CA LEU A 438 31.98 12.49 8.12
C LEU A 438 32.45 11.05 7.88
N THR A 439 33.75 10.81 7.86
CA THR A 439 34.32 9.53 7.37
C THR A 439 33.96 8.29 8.20
N GLN A 440 33.37 8.46 9.39
CA GLN A 440 32.86 7.38 10.23
C GLN A 440 31.38 7.02 9.94
N LEU A 441 30.72 7.75 9.04
CA LEU A 441 29.31 7.58 8.74
C LEU A 441 29.04 6.19 8.13
N THR A 442 28.15 5.45 8.78
CA THR A 442 27.66 4.14 8.34
C THR A 442 26.24 4.26 7.76
N SER A 443 25.44 5.21 8.23
CA SER A 443 24.06 5.40 7.75
C SER A 443 23.75 6.88 7.47
N LEU A 444 23.22 7.15 6.27
CA LEU A 444 22.77 8.47 5.84
C LEU A 444 21.38 8.36 5.20
N ASP A 445 20.38 8.97 5.84
CA ASP A 445 19.02 9.08 5.30
C ASP A 445 18.58 10.54 5.20
N LEU A 446 18.38 11.00 3.97
CA LEU A 446 17.89 12.34 3.63
C LEU A 446 16.56 12.29 2.86
N SER A 447 15.85 11.16 2.94
CA SER A 447 14.65 10.89 2.15
C SER A 447 13.48 11.83 2.50
N PHE A 448 12.48 11.95 1.62
CA PHE A 448 11.28 12.77 1.85
C PHE A 448 11.61 14.22 2.26
N ASN A 449 12.37 14.89 1.41
CA ASN A 449 12.75 16.30 1.55
C ASN A 449 12.61 17.02 0.19
N GLN A 450 13.17 18.22 0.07
CA GLN A 450 13.13 19.05 -1.14
C GLN A 450 14.54 19.30 -1.70
N PHE A 451 15.50 18.41 -1.44
CA PHE A 451 16.87 18.55 -1.94
C PHE A 451 16.91 18.54 -3.47
N SER A 452 17.76 19.37 -4.06
CA SER A 452 17.89 19.55 -5.51
C SER A 452 19.35 19.50 -5.98
N GLY A 453 19.57 19.49 -7.29
CA GLY A 453 20.92 19.36 -7.87
C GLY A 453 21.48 17.92 -7.82
N PRO A 454 22.78 17.73 -8.11
CA PRO A 454 23.40 16.41 -8.14
C PRO A 454 23.75 15.88 -6.75
N ILE A 455 23.96 14.56 -6.64
CA ILE A 455 24.68 13.98 -5.50
C ILE A 455 26.13 14.45 -5.57
N PRO A 456 26.69 15.09 -4.52
CA PRO A 456 28.09 15.50 -4.54
C PRO A 456 29.01 14.30 -4.73
N ALA A 457 29.91 14.35 -5.71
CA ALA A 457 30.85 13.26 -5.99
C ALA A 457 31.74 12.91 -4.77
N SER A 458 31.94 13.87 -3.85
CA SER A 458 32.67 13.68 -2.60
C SER A 458 32.00 12.69 -1.63
N ILE A 459 30.69 12.43 -1.74
CA ILE A 459 30.00 11.41 -0.94
C ILE A 459 30.67 10.03 -1.11
N GLY A 460 31.28 9.76 -2.26
CA GLY A 460 32.10 8.55 -2.48
C GLY A 460 33.33 8.40 -1.55
N ASN A 461 33.65 9.40 -0.72
CA ASN A 461 34.71 9.32 0.29
C ASN A 461 34.25 8.63 1.60
N LEU A 462 32.96 8.42 1.80
CA LEU A 462 32.37 7.84 3.03
C LEU A 462 32.50 6.31 3.04
N ARG A 463 33.73 5.79 3.07
CA ARG A 463 34.01 4.35 2.84
C ARG A 463 33.39 3.37 3.84
N GLN A 464 32.90 3.84 4.99
CA GLN A 464 32.20 3.04 6.00
C GLN A 464 30.69 2.96 5.78
N LEU A 465 30.16 3.68 4.79
CA LEU A 465 28.72 3.79 4.57
C LEU A 465 28.14 2.43 4.13
N THR A 466 27.16 1.96 4.89
CA THR A 466 26.39 0.74 4.64
C THR A 466 24.99 1.06 4.11
N SER A 467 24.41 2.20 4.48
CA SER A 467 23.09 2.64 3.99
C SER A 467 23.12 4.07 3.47
N LEU A 468 22.61 4.28 2.25
CA LEU A 468 22.40 5.59 1.65
C LEU A 468 21.00 5.71 1.05
N HIS A 469 20.14 6.52 1.69
CA HIS A 469 18.77 6.74 1.27
C HIS A 469 18.52 8.22 0.97
N LEU A 470 18.11 8.50 -0.27
CA LEU A 470 17.81 9.84 -0.80
C LEU A 470 16.42 9.86 -1.48
N LEU A 471 15.56 8.90 -1.14
CA LEU A 471 14.23 8.67 -1.72
C LEU A 471 13.38 9.94 -1.64
N PHE A 472 12.55 10.22 -2.66
CA PHE A 472 11.55 11.29 -2.63
C PHE A 472 12.17 12.67 -2.36
N ASN A 473 12.95 13.15 -3.33
CA ASN A 473 13.56 14.48 -3.37
C ASN A 473 13.48 15.04 -4.81
N ASN A 474 14.07 16.21 -5.05
CA ASN A 474 14.22 16.82 -6.37
C ASN A 474 15.66 16.70 -6.92
N LEU A 475 16.42 15.66 -6.52
CA LEU A 475 17.78 15.46 -6.98
C LEU A 475 17.80 15.14 -8.47
N SER A 476 18.81 15.62 -9.19
CA SER A 476 18.87 15.59 -10.65
C SER A 476 20.27 15.22 -11.14
N GLU A 477 20.51 15.35 -12.45
CA GLU A 477 21.75 14.94 -13.12
C GLU A 477 22.02 13.42 -13.04
N GLN A 478 23.27 12.99 -13.27
CA GLN A 478 23.67 11.58 -13.28
C GLN A 478 24.16 11.13 -11.91
N ILE A 479 24.06 9.83 -11.61
CA ILE A 479 24.71 9.24 -10.44
C ILE A 479 26.24 9.39 -10.61
N PRO A 480 26.96 10.00 -9.64
CA PRO A 480 28.40 10.13 -9.75
C PRO A 480 29.09 8.77 -9.66
N SER A 481 30.03 8.49 -10.56
CA SER A 481 30.74 7.21 -10.60
C SER A 481 31.54 6.91 -9.32
N SER A 482 31.91 7.94 -8.56
CA SER A 482 32.57 7.83 -7.26
C SER A 482 31.70 7.17 -6.19
N LEU A 483 30.37 7.09 -6.37
CA LEU A 483 29.48 6.37 -5.47
C LEU A 483 29.85 4.86 -5.39
N ALA A 484 30.46 4.34 -6.45
CA ALA A 484 31.00 2.98 -6.48
C ALA A 484 32.16 2.72 -5.51
N ASN A 485 32.73 3.76 -4.89
CA ASN A 485 33.78 3.62 -3.87
C ASN A 485 33.23 3.19 -2.51
N LEU A 486 31.91 3.22 -2.31
CA LEU A 486 31.23 2.86 -1.07
C LEU A 486 31.08 1.33 -0.95
N THR A 487 32.19 0.60 -0.94
CA THR A 487 32.17 -0.86 -1.11
C THR A 487 31.51 -1.65 0.04
N GLN A 488 31.20 -0.99 1.17
CA GLN A 488 30.47 -1.56 2.31
C GLN A 488 28.94 -1.37 2.19
N LEU A 489 28.46 -0.69 1.15
CA LEU A 489 27.05 -0.36 0.96
C LEU A 489 26.22 -1.64 0.79
N THR A 490 25.23 -1.81 1.66
CA THR A 490 24.24 -2.89 1.63
C THR A 490 22.90 -2.39 1.10
N SER A 491 22.56 -1.11 1.28
CA SER A 491 21.31 -0.52 0.82
C SER A 491 21.52 0.83 0.13
N LEU A 492 20.98 0.96 -1.09
CA LEU A 492 20.98 2.20 -1.87
C LEU A 492 19.57 2.48 -2.41
N ASP A 493 18.97 3.58 -1.98
CA ASP A 493 17.68 4.04 -2.49
C ASP A 493 17.76 5.48 -2.98
N LEU A 494 17.57 5.67 -4.29
CA LEU A 494 17.58 6.96 -4.99
C LEU A 494 16.22 7.24 -5.66
N SER A 495 15.18 6.50 -5.29
CA SER A 495 13.90 6.48 -6.01
C SER A 495 13.12 7.78 -5.83
N TYR A 496 12.11 8.03 -6.68
CA TYR A 496 11.33 9.28 -6.68
C TYR A 496 12.21 10.55 -6.69
N ASN A 497 13.04 10.68 -7.71
CA ASN A 497 13.88 11.85 -7.96
C ASN A 497 13.81 12.22 -9.45
N GLN A 498 14.71 13.10 -9.90
CA GLN A 498 14.84 13.57 -11.28
C GLN A 498 16.18 13.12 -11.91
N PHE A 499 16.79 12.03 -11.42
CA PHE A 499 18.04 11.52 -11.97
C PHE A 499 17.89 11.12 -13.44
N SER A 500 18.90 11.40 -14.24
CA SER A 500 18.89 11.16 -15.69
C SER A 500 20.18 10.49 -16.17
N GLY A 501 20.22 10.14 -17.47
CA GLY A 501 21.34 9.39 -18.05
C GLY A 501 21.35 7.90 -17.64
N PRO A 502 22.41 7.15 -17.98
CA PRO A 502 22.51 5.73 -17.67
C PRO A 502 22.93 5.47 -16.22
N ILE A 503 22.59 4.29 -15.71
CA ILE A 503 23.21 3.77 -14.48
C ILE A 503 24.72 3.59 -14.75
N PRO A 504 25.62 4.19 -13.96
CA PRO A 504 27.05 3.98 -14.13
C PRO A 504 27.42 2.50 -13.96
N ALA A 505 28.17 1.94 -14.90
CA ALA A 505 28.61 0.54 -14.82
C ALA A 505 29.41 0.23 -13.54
N SER A 506 30.06 1.25 -12.96
CA SER A 506 30.79 1.15 -11.70
C SER A 506 29.92 0.80 -10.49
N ILE A 507 28.59 1.02 -10.53
CA ILE A 507 27.68 0.57 -9.47
C ILE A 507 27.81 -0.95 -9.24
N GLY A 508 28.16 -1.73 -10.27
CA GLY A 508 28.48 -3.16 -10.13
C GLY A 508 29.69 -3.48 -9.23
N ASN A 509 30.42 -2.49 -8.72
CA ASN A 509 31.51 -2.70 -7.75
C ASN A 509 31.01 -2.82 -6.30
N LEU A 510 29.75 -2.47 -6.02
CA LEU A 510 29.15 -2.48 -4.67
C LEU A 510 28.74 -3.89 -4.23
N ARG A 511 29.70 -4.82 -4.12
CA ARG A 511 29.41 -6.26 -4.00
C ARG A 511 28.66 -6.70 -2.73
N GLN A 512 28.55 -5.83 -1.72
CA GLN A 512 27.77 -6.07 -0.49
C GLN A 512 26.30 -5.65 -0.62
N LEU A 513 25.91 -5.04 -1.75
CA LEU A 513 24.57 -4.49 -1.93
C LEU A 513 23.52 -5.60 -1.94
N THR A 514 22.55 -5.49 -1.04
CA THR A 514 21.39 -6.36 -0.90
C THR A 514 20.11 -5.70 -1.45
N SER A 515 20.03 -4.37 -1.41
CA SER A 515 18.88 -3.61 -1.94
C SER A 515 19.32 -2.45 -2.83
N LEU A 516 18.73 -2.37 -4.03
CA LEU A 516 18.91 -1.27 -4.98
C LEU A 516 17.56 -0.75 -5.49
N GLY A 517 17.15 0.43 -5.03
CA GLY A 517 15.97 1.16 -5.50
C GLY A 517 16.37 2.37 -6.34
N LEU A 518 15.93 2.41 -7.60
CA LEU A 518 16.15 3.52 -8.54
C LEU A 518 14.84 3.94 -9.25
N TYR A 519 13.68 3.53 -8.72
CA TYR A 519 12.41 3.64 -9.43
C TYR A 519 11.87 5.07 -9.46
N SER A 520 10.95 5.36 -10.39
CA SER A 520 10.35 6.69 -10.58
C SER A 520 11.40 7.80 -10.72
N ASN A 521 12.26 7.66 -11.73
CA ASN A 521 13.30 8.62 -12.11
C ASN A 521 13.28 8.82 -13.64
N ASN A 522 14.27 9.53 -14.18
CA ASN A 522 14.44 9.77 -15.61
C ASN A 522 15.66 9.02 -16.19
N PHE A 523 16.03 7.87 -15.60
CA PHE A 523 17.17 7.08 -16.08
C PHE A 523 16.91 6.55 -17.48
N SER A 524 17.94 6.55 -18.34
CA SER A 524 17.85 6.19 -19.76
C SER A 524 19.01 5.29 -20.18
N GLY A 525 19.02 4.82 -21.44
CA GLY A 525 20.03 3.88 -21.93
C GLY A 525 19.73 2.44 -21.52
N GLN A 526 20.74 1.56 -21.58
CA GLN A 526 20.58 0.13 -21.26
C GLN A 526 20.84 -0.13 -19.77
N ILE A 527 20.21 -1.18 -19.23
CA ILE A 527 20.58 -1.73 -17.93
C ILE A 527 22.02 -2.29 -18.03
N PRO A 528 22.99 -1.82 -17.23
CA PRO A 528 24.37 -2.30 -17.32
C PRO A 528 24.48 -3.78 -16.92
N SER A 529 25.19 -4.57 -17.74
CA SER A 529 25.45 -5.98 -17.42
C SER A 529 26.26 -6.18 -16.14
N SER A 530 27.00 -5.15 -15.71
CA SER A 530 27.77 -5.14 -14.45
C SER A 530 26.92 -5.15 -13.20
N LEU A 531 25.61 -4.82 -13.26
CA LEU A 531 24.71 -5.01 -12.11
C LEU A 531 24.63 -6.47 -11.68
N ALA A 532 24.92 -7.41 -12.59
CA ALA A 532 25.03 -8.83 -12.27
C ALA A 532 26.16 -9.19 -11.31
N ASN A 533 27.10 -8.28 -11.05
CA ASN A 533 28.18 -8.47 -10.07
C ASN A 533 27.70 -8.33 -8.61
N LEU A 534 26.49 -7.80 -8.40
CA LEU A 534 25.90 -7.56 -7.08
C LEU A 534 25.26 -8.84 -6.52
N THR A 535 26.04 -9.91 -6.34
CA THR A 535 25.50 -11.25 -6.10
C THR A 535 24.75 -11.45 -4.77
N GLN A 536 24.80 -10.48 -3.85
CA GLN A 536 24.03 -10.44 -2.60
C GLN A 536 22.66 -9.76 -2.75
N LEU A 537 22.33 -9.25 -3.94
CA LEU A 537 21.11 -8.48 -4.18
C LEU A 537 19.87 -9.35 -4.02
N THR A 538 18.97 -8.95 -3.12
CA THR A 538 17.65 -9.54 -2.89
C THR A 538 16.55 -8.71 -3.51
N PHE A 539 16.74 -7.39 -3.61
CA PHE A 539 15.77 -6.44 -4.15
C PHE A 539 16.38 -5.55 -5.24
N LEU A 540 15.79 -5.57 -6.45
CA LEU A 540 16.13 -4.69 -7.56
C LEU A 540 14.87 -4.02 -8.12
N ASP A 541 14.78 -2.71 -7.95
CA ASP A 541 13.66 -1.91 -8.45
C ASP A 541 14.13 -0.79 -9.38
N LEU A 542 13.78 -0.94 -10.67
CA LEU A 542 14.02 0.01 -11.74
C LEU A 542 12.70 0.50 -12.37
N PHE A 543 11.57 0.29 -11.69
CA PHE A 543 10.23 0.66 -12.18
C PHE A 543 10.15 2.13 -12.60
N ASN A 544 9.33 2.44 -13.61
CA ASN A 544 8.99 3.80 -14.02
C ASN A 544 10.21 4.68 -14.33
N ASN A 545 10.92 4.31 -15.40
CA ASN A 545 12.10 4.99 -15.92
C ASN A 545 12.06 4.97 -17.48
N GLN A 546 13.17 5.32 -18.13
CA GLN A 546 13.31 5.31 -19.59
C GLN A 546 14.36 4.28 -20.07
N PHE A 547 14.58 3.20 -19.33
CA PHE A 547 15.52 2.14 -19.74
C PHE A 547 15.08 1.50 -21.05
N SER A 548 16.03 1.17 -21.91
CA SER A 548 15.82 0.65 -23.26
C SER A 548 16.75 -0.53 -23.57
N GLY A 549 16.46 -1.25 -24.66
CA GLY A 549 17.21 -2.46 -25.03
C GLY A 549 16.80 -3.69 -24.21
N PRO A 550 17.55 -4.80 -24.32
CA PRO A 550 17.20 -6.06 -23.65
C PRO A 550 17.54 -6.03 -22.15
N ILE A 551 16.89 -6.92 -21.39
CA ILE A 551 17.40 -7.30 -20.06
C ILE A 551 18.72 -8.05 -20.26
N PRO A 552 19.84 -7.63 -19.64
CA PRO A 552 21.10 -8.36 -19.76
C PRO A 552 20.95 -9.78 -19.23
N ALA A 553 21.35 -10.78 -20.02
CA ALA A 553 21.27 -12.19 -19.60
C ALA A 553 22.07 -12.47 -18.31
N SER A 554 23.09 -11.65 -18.01
CA SER A 554 23.87 -11.73 -16.78
C SER A 554 23.06 -11.45 -15.51
N ILE A 555 21.91 -10.78 -15.58
CA ILE A 555 21.01 -10.58 -14.43
C ILE A 555 20.61 -11.92 -13.79
N GLY A 556 20.56 -13.01 -14.57
CA GLY A 556 20.38 -14.38 -14.05
C GLY A 556 21.46 -14.87 -13.07
N ASN A 557 22.54 -14.13 -12.86
CA ASN A 557 23.57 -14.45 -11.86
C ASN A 557 23.18 -14.01 -10.43
N LEU A 558 22.16 -13.17 -10.26
CA LEU A 558 21.71 -12.63 -8.98
C LEU A 558 20.87 -13.63 -8.18
N ARG A 559 21.45 -14.79 -7.82
CA ARG A 559 20.70 -15.95 -7.31
C ARG A 559 19.95 -15.74 -5.98
N GLN A 560 20.24 -14.67 -5.25
CA GLN A 560 19.54 -14.27 -4.03
C GLN A 560 18.33 -13.36 -4.27
N LEU A 561 18.09 -12.96 -5.52
CA LEU A 561 17.05 -12.00 -5.86
C LEU A 561 15.66 -12.59 -5.57
N THR A 562 14.91 -11.90 -4.71
CA THR A 562 13.53 -12.23 -4.35
C THR A 562 12.54 -11.35 -5.10
N SER A 563 12.93 -10.12 -5.47
CA SER A 563 12.06 -9.16 -6.14
C SER A 563 12.76 -8.45 -7.29
N LEU A 564 12.14 -8.49 -8.48
CA LEU A 564 12.62 -7.82 -9.68
C LEU A 564 11.50 -6.99 -10.32
N TYR A 565 11.63 -5.67 -10.23
CA TYR A 565 10.67 -4.70 -10.80
C TYR A 565 11.32 -3.92 -11.94
N LEU A 566 10.88 -4.18 -13.17
CA LEU A 566 11.36 -3.51 -14.39
C LEU A 566 10.21 -2.87 -15.18
N SER A 567 9.01 -2.83 -14.61
CA SER A 567 7.81 -2.34 -15.26
C SER A 567 7.88 -0.85 -15.63
N SER A 568 7.05 -0.42 -16.60
CA SER A 568 6.97 0.97 -17.06
C SER A 568 8.33 1.53 -17.52
N ASN A 569 8.92 0.86 -18.52
CA ASN A 569 10.15 1.26 -19.18
C ASN A 569 10.03 1.07 -20.71
N ASN A 570 11.10 1.28 -21.45
CA ASN A 570 11.20 1.02 -22.89
C ASN A 570 12.03 -0.25 -23.19
N LEU A 571 12.07 -1.23 -22.28
CA LEU A 571 12.81 -2.47 -22.48
C LEU A 571 12.20 -3.28 -23.62
N SER A 572 13.03 -3.91 -24.44
CA SER A 572 12.64 -4.56 -25.69
C SER A 572 13.27 -5.94 -25.86
N GLU A 573 13.11 -6.53 -27.04
CA GLU A 573 13.61 -7.87 -27.39
C GLU A 573 12.97 -8.98 -26.54
N GLN A 574 13.63 -10.13 -26.42
CA GLN A 574 13.12 -11.29 -25.70
C GLN A 574 13.46 -11.23 -24.21
N ILE A 575 12.58 -11.80 -23.38
CA ILE A 575 12.89 -12.10 -21.98
C ILE A 575 14.00 -13.16 -21.95
N PRO A 576 15.17 -12.94 -21.32
CA PRO A 576 16.27 -13.88 -21.37
C PRO A 576 15.97 -15.12 -20.52
N SER A 577 16.23 -16.30 -21.08
CA SER A 577 15.99 -17.59 -20.41
C SER A 577 16.78 -17.76 -19.11
N SER A 578 17.88 -17.02 -18.95
CA SER A 578 18.71 -17.00 -17.74
C SER A 578 18.02 -16.40 -16.52
N LEU A 579 16.93 -15.63 -16.67
CA LEU A 579 16.12 -15.19 -15.51
C LEU A 579 15.58 -16.38 -14.71
N ALA A 580 15.42 -17.54 -15.34
CA ALA A 580 15.05 -18.79 -14.69
C ALA A 580 16.04 -19.27 -13.62
N ASN A 581 17.27 -18.73 -13.59
CA ASN A 581 18.27 -19.06 -12.58
C ASN A 581 18.00 -18.36 -11.24
N LEU A 582 17.09 -17.39 -11.20
CA LEU A 582 16.71 -16.63 -9.99
C LEU A 582 15.72 -17.42 -9.13
N THR A 583 16.11 -18.61 -8.68
CA THR A 583 15.16 -19.58 -8.07
C THR A 583 14.52 -19.13 -6.75
N GLN A 584 15.00 -18.04 -6.14
CA GLN A 584 14.41 -17.41 -4.95
C GLN A 584 13.37 -16.32 -5.28
N LEU A 585 13.17 -16.00 -6.57
CA LEU A 585 12.31 -14.91 -7.01
C LEU A 585 10.84 -15.17 -6.64
N ALA A 586 10.28 -14.27 -5.85
CA ALA A 586 8.88 -14.25 -5.44
C ALA A 586 8.04 -13.27 -6.28
N PHE A 587 8.66 -12.19 -6.77
CA PHE A 587 7.99 -11.14 -7.57
C PHE A 587 8.76 -10.85 -8.86
N LEU A 588 8.08 -10.98 -10.00
CA LEU A 588 8.61 -10.60 -11.31
C LEU A 588 7.62 -9.69 -12.04
N GLU A 589 7.99 -8.42 -12.17
CA GLU A 589 7.17 -7.42 -12.86
C GLU A 589 7.90 -6.83 -14.07
N LEU A 590 7.39 -7.12 -15.27
CA LEU A 590 7.93 -6.67 -16.56
C LEU A 590 6.86 -5.93 -17.38
N CYS A 591 5.76 -5.51 -16.77
CA CYS A 591 4.63 -4.93 -17.48
C CYS A 591 4.91 -3.53 -18.02
N TYR A 592 4.13 -3.08 -19.01
CA TYR A 592 4.32 -1.78 -19.68
C TYR A 592 5.75 -1.61 -20.22
N ASN A 593 6.16 -2.53 -21.08
CA ASN A 593 7.43 -2.52 -21.80
C ASN A 593 7.18 -2.87 -23.29
N GLN A 594 8.25 -3.13 -24.04
CA GLN A 594 8.23 -3.47 -25.46
C GLN A 594 8.76 -4.90 -25.71
N PHE A 595 8.70 -5.79 -24.72
CA PHE A 595 9.18 -7.17 -24.88
C PHE A 595 8.41 -7.88 -25.99
N SER A 596 9.14 -8.62 -26.80
CA SER A 596 8.65 -9.37 -27.96
C SER A 596 9.07 -10.84 -27.85
N SER A 597 8.59 -11.70 -28.75
CA SER A 597 8.81 -13.15 -28.72
C SER A 597 8.03 -13.90 -27.62
N PRO A 598 8.02 -15.26 -27.62
CA PRO A 598 7.35 -16.04 -26.59
C PRO A 598 8.03 -15.99 -25.22
N ILE A 599 7.23 -16.26 -24.17
CA ILE A 599 7.75 -16.46 -22.81
C ILE A 599 8.70 -17.67 -22.84
N PRO A 600 9.95 -17.56 -22.34
CA PRO A 600 10.84 -18.71 -22.23
C PRO A 600 10.25 -19.78 -21.33
N ALA A 601 10.20 -21.03 -21.80
CA ALA A 601 9.69 -22.15 -21.00
C ALA A 601 10.46 -22.34 -19.67
N SER A 602 11.72 -21.89 -19.60
CA SER A 602 12.54 -21.94 -18.40
C SER A 602 11.99 -21.08 -17.24
N ILE A 603 11.14 -20.07 -17.50
CA ILE A 603 10.48 -19.29 -16.45
C ILE A 603 9.69 -20.19 -15.49
N GLY A 604 9.19 -21.35 -15.96
CA GLY A 604 8.58 -22.37 -15.11
C GLY A 604 9.49 -22.98 -14.02
N ASN A 605 10.79 -22.66 -14.00
CA ASN A 605 11.72 -23.10 -12.96
C ASN A 605 11.68 -22.21 -11.69
N LEU A 606 11.02 -21.05 -11.74
CA LEU A 606 10.95 -20.09 -10.63
C LEU A 606 9.93 -20.50 -9.56
N ARG A 607 10.12 -21.64 -8.92
CA ARG A 607 9.09 -22.29 -8.07
C ARG A 607 8.63 -21.49 -6.85
N GLN A 608 9.34 -20.43 -6.45
CA GLN A 608 8.95 -19.51 -5.38
C GLN A 608 8.11 -18.32 -5.86
N LEU A 609 7.88 -18.20 -7.17
CA LEU A 609 7.20 -17.07 -7.76
C LEU A 609 5.73 -17.04 -7.33
N THR A 610 5.34 -15.92 -6.72
CA THR A 610 3.97 -15.66 -6.25
C THR A 610 3.23 -14.70 -7.18
N ARG A 611 3.93 -13.74 -7.79
CA ARG A 611 3.33 -12.79 -8.74
C ARG A 611 4.14 -12.67 -10.02
N LEU A 612 3.45 -12.78 -11.15
CA LEU A 612 4.00 -12.62 -12.49
C LEU A 612 3.17 -11.63 -13.31
N TYR A 613 3.73 -10.45 -13.57
CA TYR A 613 3.11 -9.43 -14.40
C TYR A 613 3.91 -9.24 -15.70
N LEU A 614 3.31 -9.64 -16.82
CA LEU A 614 3.87 -9.50 -18.17
C LEU A 614 2.95 -8.67 -19.09
N ASN A 615 1.91 -8.05 -18.53
CA ASN A 615 0.90 -7.34 -19.30
C ASN A 615 1.44 -6.09 -20.01
N SER A 616 0.72 -5.62 -21.03
CA SER A 616 1.08 -4.43 -21.81
C SER A 616 2.49 -4.54 -22.43
N ASN A 617 2.69 -5.57 -23.25
CA ASN A 617 3.92 -5.86 -24.00
C ASN A 617 3.58 -6.32 -25.42
N ASN A 618 4.58 -6.75 -26.20
CA ASN A 618 4.42 -7.36 -27.53
C ASN A 618 4.74 -8.87 -27.52
N LEU A 619 4.54 -9.56 -26.39
CA LEU A 619 4.81 -10.99 -26.27
C LEU A 619 3.85 -11.79 -27.15
N SER A 620 4.32 -12.90 -27.72
CA SER A 620 3.57 -13.68 -28.72
C SER A 620 3.73 -15.19 -28.51
N GLY A 621 3.16 -16.01 -29.39
CA GLY A 621 3.20 -17.47 -29.26
C GLY A 621 2.19 -18.00 -28.23
N GLN A 622 2.40 -19.22 -27.76
CA GLN A 622 1.54 -19.89 -26.78
C GLN A 622 2.08 -19.70 -25.36
N ILE A 623 1.22 -19.83 -24.34
CA ILE A 623 1.65 -19.93 -22.94
C ILE A 623 2.42 -21.27 -22.78
N PRO A 624 3.69 -21.27 -22.34
CA PRO A 624 4.43 -22.51 -22.11
C PRO A 624 3.77 -23.37 -21.02
N SER A 625 3.60 -24.67 -21.26
CA SER A 625 3.01 -25.59 -20.27
C SER A 625 3.80 -25.66 -18.97
N SER A 626 5.12 -25.42 -19.02
CA SER A 626 6.00 -25.34 -17.85
C SER A 626 5.65 -24.21 -16.89
N LEU A 627 4.90 -23.19 -17.31
CA LEU A 627 4.44 -22.13 -16.41
C LEU A 627 3.53 -22.68 -15.30
N ALA A 628 2.89 -23.82 -15.55
CA ALA A 628 2.10 -24.56 -14.56
C ALA A 628 2.93 -25.13 -13.39
N ASN A 629 4.26 -25.14 -13.48
CA ASN A 629 5.14 -25.57 -12.38
C ASN A 629 5.24 -24.52 -11.26
N LEU A 630 4.74 -23.30 -11.49
CA LEU A 630 4.77 -22.18 -10.53
C LEU A 630 3.62 -22.32 -9.52
N THR A 631 3.59 -23.40 -8.75
CA THR A 631 2.42 -23.76 -7.92
C THR A 631 2.15 -22.79 -6.75
N GLN A 632 3.07 -21.87 -6.45
CA GLN A 632 2.89 -20.79 -5.46
C GLN A 632 2.29 -19.50 -6.07
N LEU A 633 2.05 -19.48 -7.38
CA LEU A 633 1.58 -18.29 -8.08
C LEU A 633 0.16 -17.94 -7.64
N THR A 634 -0.01 -16.74 -7.10
CA THR A 634 -1.29 -16.15 -6.72
C THR A 634 -1.82 -15.18 -7.77
N THR A 635 -0.92 -14.55 -8.55
CA THR A 635 -1.31 -13.61 -9.61
C THR A 635 -0.56 -13.89 -10.91
N LEU A 636 -1.32 -14.02 -12.00
CA LEU A 636 -0.82 -14.13 -13.37
C LEU A 636 -1.54 -13.12 -14.27
N ASP A 637 -0.82 -12.09 -14.72
CA ASP A 637 -1.33 -11.12 -15.68
C ASP A 637 -0.52 -11.13 -16.98
N LEU A 638 -1.14 -11.63 -18.06
CA LEU A 638 -0.61 -11.68 -19.41
C LEU A 638 -1.39 -10.77 -20.37
N SER A 639 -2.23 -9.87 -19.84
CA SER A 639 -3.13 -9.04 -20.66
C SER A 639 -2.40 -8.10 -21.62
N TYR A 640 -3.09 -7.62 -22.65
CA TYR A 640 -2.57 -6.64 -23.62
C TYR A 640 -1.24 -7.11 -24.24
N ASN A 641 -1.27 -8.27 -24.87
CA ASN A 641 -0.15 -8.89 -25.58
C ASN A 641 -0.64 -9.46 -26.93
N GLN A 642 0.15 -10.31 -27.56
CA GLN A 642 -0.14 -10.97 -28.84
C GLN A 642 -0.14 -12.51 -28.69
N PHE A 643 -0.44 -13.04 -27.50
CA PHE A 643 -0.51 -14.48 -27.28
C PHE A 643 -1.60 -15.12 -28.14
N SER A 644 -1.38 -16.37 -28.56
CA SER A 644 -2.26 -17.10 -29.47
C SER A 644 -2.33 -18.59 -29.11
N GLY A 645 -3.25 -19.32 -29.72
CA GLY A 645 -3.51 -20.72 -29.39
C GLY A 645 -4.42 -20.88 -28.16
N PRO A 646 -4.65 -22.12 -27.70
CA PRO A 646 -5.51 -22.37 -26.56
C PRO A 646 -4.86 -22.02 -25.23
N ILE A 647 -5.69 -21.69 -24.24
CA ILE A 647 -5.25 -21.65 -22.84
C ILE A 647 -4.81 -23.08 -22.46
N PRO A 648 -3.56 -23.32 -22.00
CA PRO A 648 -3.10 -24.67 -21.69
C PRO A 648 -3.90 -25.27 -20.53
N ALA A 649 -4.31 -26.54 -20.66
CA ALA A 649 -4.99 -27.25 -19.57
C ALA A 649 -4.13 -27.32 -18.30
N SER A 650 -2.80 -27.32 -18.42
CA SER A 650 -1.88 -27.30 -17.29
C SER A 650 -2.01 -26.04 -16.41
N THR A 651 -2.60 -24.95 -16.90
CA THR A 651 -2.88 -23.73 -16.10
C THR A 651 -3.72 -24.07 -14.85
N GLY A 652 -4.56 -25.11 -14.92
CA GLY A 652 -5.32 -25.63 -13.78
C GLY A 652 -4.48 -26.22 -12.63
N ASN A 653 -3.17 -26.40 -12.81
CA ASN A 653 -2.28 -26.87 -11.74
C ASN A 653 -1.84 -25.74 -10.79
N LEU A 654 -2.12 -24.48 -11.12
CA LEU A 654 -1.77 -23.31 -10.31
C LEU A 654 -2.76 -23.13 -9.15
N SER A 655 -2.84 -24.11 -8.24
CA SER A 655 -3.92 -24.19 -7.24
C SER A 655 -4.02 -23.01 -6.26
N GLN A 656 -2.97 -22.19 -6.12
CA GLN A 656 -2.96 -20.96 -5.31
C GLN A 656 -3.42 -19.71 -6.08
N LEU A 657 -3.71 -19.82 -7.37
CA LEU A 657 -4.00 -18.68 -8.23
C LEU A 657 -5.31 -18.01 -7.80
N SER A 658 -5.21 -16.74 -7.48
CA SER A 658 -6.33 -15.87 -7.11
C SER A 658 -6.72 -14.93 -8.24
N ASP A 659 -5.74 -14.48 -9.03
CA ASP A 659 -5.93 -13.50 -10.11
C ASP A 659 -5.39 -14.06 -11.43
N LEU A 660 -6.28 -14.26 -12.40
CA LEU A 660 -5.93 -14.66 -13.76
C LEU A 660 -6.46 -13.65 -14.78
N SER A 661 -5.55 -12.91 -15.39
CA SER A 661 -5.85 -11.93 -16.45
C SER A 661 -5.15 -12.29 -17.75
N LEU A 662 -5.94 -12.62 -18.77
CA LEU A 662 -5.47 -12.96 -20.13
C LEU A 662 -6.10 -12.04 -21.20
N SER A 663 -6.66 -10.90 -20.77
CA SER A 663 -7.45 -10.00 -21.63
C SER A 663 -6.65 -9.43 -22.81
N SER A 664 -7.35 -9.06 -23.88
CA SER A 664 -6.75 -8.40 -25.06
C SER A 664 -5.57 -9.16 -25.65
N ASN A 665 -5.84 -10.41 -26.07
CA ASN A 665 -4.89 -11.31 -26.73
C ASN A 665 -5.60 -12.01 -27.90
N ASN A 666 -4.96 -13.02 -28.51
CA ASN A 666 -5.53 -13.85 -29.58
C ASN A 666 -5.77 -15.30 -29.12
N PHE A 667 -6.08 -15.53 -27.84
CA PHE A 667 -6.37 -16.88 -27.33
C PHE A 667 -7.62 -17.46 -28.03
N ASN A 668 -7.56 -18.72 -28.44
CA ASN A 668 -8.64 -19.39 -29.15
C ASN A 668 -9.00 -20.74 -28.52
N GLY A 669 -10.03 -21.41 -29.07
CA GLY A 669 -10.51 -22.67 -28.51
C GLY A 669 -11.34 -22.48 -27.24
N GLN A 670 -11.58 -23.58 -26.54
CA GLN A 670 -12.46 -23.63 -25.36
C GLN A 670 -11.72 -23.24 -24.08
N ILE A 671 -12.47 -22.73 -23.10
CA ILE A 671 -11.97 -22.55 -21.73
C ILE A 671 -11.73 -23.96 -21.13
N PRO A 672 -10.49 -24.33 -20.75
CA PRO A 672 -10.17 -25.68 -20.29
C PRO A 672 -10.91 -26.06 -19.01
N SER A 673 -11.44 -27.28 -18.94
CA SER A 673 -12.14 -27.79 -17.74
C SER A 673 -11.24 -27.89 -16.50
N SER A 674 -9.92 -28.01 -16.69
CA SER A 674 -8.95 -28.04 -15.60
C SER A 674 -8.88 -26.75 -14.79
N LEU A 675 -9.34 -25.62 -15.33
CA LEU A 675 -9.44 -24.36 -14.57
C LEU A 675 -10.45 -24.47 -13.41
N ALA A 676 -11.33 -25.48 -13.39
CA ALA A 676 -12.17 -25.80 -12.24
C ALA A 676 -11.36 -26.13 -10.97
N ASN A 677 -10.10 -26.53 -11.11
CA ASN A 677 -9.22 -26.82 -9.98
C ASN A 677 -8.72 -25.57 -9.24
N LEU A 678 -8.91 -24.37 -9.82
CA LEU A 678 -8.45 -23.10 -9.26
C LEU A 678 -9.43 -22.59 -8.19
N THR A 679 -9.56 -23.30 -7.08
CA THR A 679 -10.55 -22.99 -6.04
C THR A 679 -10.27 -21.69 -5.28
N GLN A 680 -9.06 -21.13 -5.38
CA GLN A 680 -8.68 -19.83 -4.81
C GLN A 680 -8.97 -18.63 -5.72
N LEU A 681 -9.48 -18.88 -6.93
CA LEU A 681 -9.66 -17.86 -7.96
C LEU A 681 -10.75 -16.85 -7.55
N ARG A 682 -10.36 -15.58 -7.49
CA ARG A 682 -11.24 -14.42 -7.23
C ARG A 682 -11.51 -13.62 -8.49
N TYR A 683 -10.51 -13.50 -9.36
CA TYR A 683 -10.58 -12.68 -10.58
C TYR A 683 -10.26 -13.53 -11.81
N LEU A 684 -11.24 -13.71 -12.69
CA LEU A 684 -11.07 -14.35 -14.00
C LEU A 684 -11.42 -13.36 -15.11
N ILE A 685 -10.38 -12.85 -15.79
CA ILE A 685 -10.47 -11.74 -16.73
C ILE A 685 -9.94 -12.17 -18.09
N LEU A 686 -10.83 -12.61 -18.98
CA LEU A 686 -10.51 -13.11 -20.33
C LEU A 686 -11.06 -12.29 -21.51
N PRO A 687 -11.48 -11.01 -21.38
CA PRO A 687 -12.16 -10.34 -22.47
C PRO A 687 -11.26 -10.05 -23.66
N ARG A 688 -11.89 -9.82 -24.82
CA ARG A 688 -11.23 -9.47 -26.09
C ARG A 688 -10.22 -10.53 -26.51
N ASN A 689 -10.73 -11.76 -26.69
CA ASN A 689 -10.01 -12.90 -27.22
C ASN A 689 -10.84 -13.56 -28.34
N LEU A 690 -10.42 -14.75 -28.80
CA LEU A 690 -11.13 -15.57 -29.78
C LEU A 690 -11.65 -16.88 -29.15
N LEU A 691 -11.94 -16.87 -27.85
CA LEU A 691 -12.41 -18.06 -27.12
C LEU A 691 -13.78 -18.47 -27.63
N ASN A 692 -14.00 -19.76 -27.81
CA ASN A 692 -15.22 -20.31 -28.41
C ASN A 692 -15.71 -21.56 -27.66
N GLY A 693 -16.77 -22.16 -28.17
CA GLY A 693 -17.43 -23.31 -27.55
C GLY A 693 -18.29 -22.92 -26.37
N THR A 694 -18.73 -23.93 -25.61
CA THR A 694 -19.69 -23.75 -24.53
C THR A 694 -19.04 -23.12 -23.30
N LEU A 695 -19.68 -22.09 -22.73
CA LEU A 695 -19.30 -21.51 -21.45
C LEU A 695 -19.35 -22.63 -20.38
N PRO A 696 -18.25 -22.92 -19.65
CA PRO A 696 -18.27 -24.05 -18.74
C PRO A 696 -19.07 -23.79 -17.44
N PRO A 697 -19.92 -24.73 -17.02
CA PRO A 697 -20.75 -24.62 -15.80
C PRO A 697 -19.98 -24.37 -14.51
N TRP A 698 -18.82 -25.03 -14.38
CA TRP A 698 -18.04 -25.05 -13.17
C TRP A 698 -17.51 -23.67 -12.77
N ILE A 699 -17.42 -22.72 -13.70
CA ILE A 699 -16.96 -21.34 -13.42
C ILE A 699 -17.82 -20.71 -12.32
N PHE A 700 -19.14 -20.92 -12.39
CA PHE A 700 -20.10 -20.38 -11.44
C PHE A 700 -20.11 -21.10 -10.09
N THR A 701 -19.44 -22.26 -10.00
CA THR A 701 -19.30 -23.05 -8.77
C THR A 701 -18.00 -22.76 -8.02
N LEU A 702 -17.13 -21.89 -8.55
CA LEU A 702 -15.90 -21.49 -7.87
C LEU A 702 -16.23 -20.69 -6.60
N PRO A 703 -15.73 -21.10 -5.42
CA PRO A 703 -16.26 -20.63 -4.14
C PRO A 703 -15.90 -19.18 -3.79
N LEU A 704 -14.80 -18.66 -4.35
CA LEU A 704 -14.25 -17.33 -4.06
C LEU A 704 -14.35 -16.36 -5.24
N LEU A 705 -15.02 -16.73 -6.34
CA LEU A 705 -15.05 -15.92 -7.55
C LEU A 705 -15.86 -14.63 -7.32
N GLU A 706 -15.19 -13.48 -7.41
CA GLU A 706 -15.74 -12.14 -7.18
C GLU A 706 -15.93 -11.38 -8.50
N TYR A 707 -15.02 -11.59 -9.46
CA TYR A 707 -14.99 -10.87 -10.74
C TYR A 707 -14.86 -11.87 -11.90
N LEU A 708 -15.86 -11.88 -12.78
CA LEU A 708 -15.85 -12.66 -14.02
C LEU A 708 -16.12 -11.76 -15.22
N ASP A 709 -15.14 -11.65 -16.11
CA ASP A 709 -15.28 -10.96 -17.39
C ASP A 709 -14.80 -11.86 -18.53
N LEU A 710 -15.75 -12.26 -19.37
CA LEU A 710 -15.54 -13.09 -20.55
C LEU A 710 -15.99 -12.34 -21.83
N SER A 711 -16.11 -11.01 -21.75
CA SER A 711 -16.69 -10.21 -22.82
C SER A 711 -15.86 -10.21 -24.11
N HIS A 712 -16.48 -9.90 -25.25
CA HIS A 712 -15.82 -9.86 -26.56
C HIS A 712 -15.08 -11.17 -26.88
N ASN A 713 -15.82 -12.28 -26.88
CA ASN A 713 -15.38 -13.61 -27.30
C ASN A 713 -16.42 -14.23 -28.25
N GLN A 714 -16.37 -15.54 -28.48
CA GLN A 714 -17.28 -16.30 -29.35
C GLN A 714 -17.99 -17.43 -28.59
N LEU A 715 -18.21 -17.26 -27.28
CA LEU A 715 -18.77 -18.29 -26.41
C LEU A 715 -20.25 -18.56 -26.71
N GLN A 716 -20.66 -19.81 -26.53
CA GLN A 716 -22.03 -20.32 -26.68
C GLN A 716 -22.53 -20.87 -25.34
N VAL A 717 -23.84 -21.03 -25.18
CA VAL A 717 -24.46 -21.29 -23.87
C VAL A 717 -24.44 -22.76 -23.45
N PRO A 718 -24.13 -23.07 -22.17
CA PRO A 718 -24.60 -24.26 -21.46
C PRO A 718 -26.01 -24.02 -20.88
N ASP A 719 -26.85 -25.06 -20.77
CA ASP A 719 -28.12 -24.97 -20.02
C ASP A 719 -27.90 -24.32 -18.64
N MET A 720 -28.69 -23.28 -18.33
CA MET A 720 -28.41 -22.33 -17.24
C MET A 720 -28.29 -22.94 -15.83
N PHE A 721 -27.30 -22.45 -15.06
CA PHE A 721 -27.02 -22.89 -13.68
C PHE A 721 -27.75 -22.09 -12.62
N SER A 722 -28.23 -22.80 -11.60
CA SER A 722 -28.96 -22.31 -10.42
C SER A 722 -28.06 -21.95 -9.23
N VAL A 723 -26.74 -21.81 -9.43
CA VAL A 723 -25.77 -21.58 -8.35
C VAL A 723 -24.80 -20.48 -8.75
N LEU A 724 -25.10 -19.24 -8.35
CA LEU A 724 -24.18 -18.10 -8.37
C LEU A 724 -23.94 -17.70 -6.93
N GLN A 725 -22.71 -17.84 -6.42
CA GLN A 725 -22.34 -17.44 -5.05
C GLN A 725 -21.22 -16.39 -5.11
N ASN A 726 -21.37 -15.33 -4.32
CA ASN A 726 -20.34 -14.29 -4.05
C ASN A 726 -19.84 -13.42 -5.21
N LEU A 727 -20.39 -13.56 -6.42
CA LEU A 727 -19.99 -12.76 -7.57
C LEU A 727 -20.42 -11.28 -7.41
N GLU A 728 -19.50 -10.36 -7.65
CA GLU A 728 -19.72 -8.90 -7.63
C GLU A 728 -19.83 -8.34 -9.05
N ILE A 729 -19.02 -8.84 -9.98
CA ILE A 729 -19.00 -8.39 -11.38
C ILE A 729 -19.18 -9.58 -12.32
N LEU A 730 -20.18 -9.50 -13.19
CA LEU A 730 -20.42 -10.43 -14.29
C LEU A 730 -20.53 -9.68 -15.62
N ASP A 731 -19.53 -9.86 -16.48
CA ASP A 731 -19.57 -9.37 -17.86
C ASP A 731 -19.42 -10.52 -18.86
N LEU A 732 -20.50 -10.80 -19.58
CA LEU A 732 -20.56 -11.79 -20.66
C LEU A 732 -20.89 -11.13 -22.01
N SER A 733 -20.73 -9.82 -22.10
CA SER A 733 -21.13 -9.06 -23.28
C SER A 733 -20.37 -9.44 -24.55
N HIS A 734 -20.95 -9.17 -25.72
CA HIS A 734 -20.31 -9.43 -27.01
C HIS A 734 -19.85 -10.88 -27.16
N ASN A 735 -20.79 -11.80 -27.02
CA ASN A 735 -20.60 -13.24 -27.25
C ASN A 735 -21.75 -13.77 -28.13
N ASN A 736 -21.85 -15.09 -28.27
CA ASN A 736 -22.91 -15.75 -29.02
C ASN A 736 -23.86 -16.50 -28.07
N LEU A 737 -24.21 -15.89 -26.93
CA LEU A 737 -25.02 -16.54 -25.90
C LEU A 737 -26.50 -16.49 -26.26
N ILE A 738 -27.23 -17.60 -26.08
CA ILE A 738 -28.65 -17.78 -26.42
C ILE A 738 -29.47 -18.25 -25.21
N GLY A 739 -30.80 -18.16 -25.30
CA GLY A 739 -31.71 -18.66 -24.26
C GLY A 739 -32.09 -17.58 -23.24
N LYS A 740 -32.70 -18.00 -22.13
CA LYS A 740 -33.24 -17.08 -21.11
C LYS A 740 -32.14 -16.61 -20.14
N ILE A 741 -32.42 -15.62 -19.31
CA ILE A 741 -31.57 -15.23 -18.16
C ILE A 741 -32.00 -16.02 -16.91
N PRO A 742 -31.08 -16.47 -16.02
CA PRO A 742 -31.44 -17.28 -14.86
C PRO A 742 -32.40 -16.57 -13.91
N ASN A 743 -33.27 -17.35 -13.26
CA ASN A 743 -34.30 -16.80 -12.36
C ASN A 743 -33.77 -16.25 -11.02
N CYS A 744 -32.46 -16.39 -10.74
CA CYS A 744 -31.84 -16.01 -9.47
C CYS A 744 -30.48 -15.35 -9.74
N LEU A 745 -30.30 -14.10 -9.30
CA LEU A 745 -29.01 -13.41 -9.27
C LEU A 745 -28.45 -13.38 -7.85
N PRO A 746 -27.11 -13.43 -7.67
CA PRO A 746 -26.51 -13.33 -6.35
C PRO A 746 -26.74 -11.94 -5.77
N LYS A 747 -27.01 -11.86 -4.46
CA LYS A 747 -27.23 -10.58 -3.76
C LYS A 747 -26.00 -9.65 -3.79
N SER A 748 -24.81 -10.22 -3.93
CA SER A 748 -23.53 -9.51 -3.99
C SER A 748 -23.29 -8.78 -5.32
N LEU A 749 -24.12 -9.01 -6.35
CA LEU A 749 -23.86 -8.51 -7.69
C LEU A 749 -24.01 -6.98 -7.76
N SER A 750 -22.96 -6.33 -8.24
CA SER A 750 -22.86 -4.89 -8.49
C SER A 750 -22.93 -4.57 -9.98
N VAL A 751 -22.41 -5.46 -10.84
CA VAL A 751 -22.43 -5.30 -12.30
C VAL A 751 -22.96 -6.55 -12.96
N LEU A 752 -23.97 -6.38 -13.82
CA LEU A 752 -24.44 -7.40 -14.76
C LEU A 752 -24.47 -6.83 -16.17
N ASN A 753 -23.54 -7.26 -17.01
CA ASN A 753 -23.45 -6.86 -18.40
C ASN A 753 -23.58 -8.06 -19.35
N LEU A 754 -24.68 -8.12 -20.07
CA LEU A 754 -25.00 -9.16 -21.05
C LEU A 754 -25.23 -8.56 -22.45
N GLN A 755 -24.79 -7.32 -22.70
CA GLN A 755 -25.04 -6.64 -23.98
C GLN A 755 -24.52 -7.42 -25.20
N ALA A 756 -25.14 -7.23 -26.35
CA ALA A 756 -24.75 -7.80 -27.63
C ALA A 756 -24.60 -9.33 -27.58
N ASN A 757 -25.70 -10.00 -27.26
CA ASN A 757 -25.88 -11.45 -27.28
C ASN A 757 -27.22 -11.79 -27.97
N TYR A 758 -27.69 -13.02 -27.83
CA TYR A 758 -28.94 -13.52 -28.40
C TYR A 758 -29.89 -14.06 -27.30
N PHE A 759 -29.85 -13.46 -26.09
CA PHE A 759 -30.76 -13.86 -25.01
C PHE A 759 -32.21 -13.51 -25.36
N ASP A 760 -33.15 -14.41 -25.06
CA ASP A 760 -34.57 -14.30 -25.41
C ASP A 760 -35.50 -14.47 -24.20
N GLY A 761 -36.79 -14.25 -24.43
CA GLY A 761 -37.84 -14.34 -23.41
C GLY A 761 -37.85 -13.17 -22.42
N ASN A 762 -38.74 -13.29 -21.44
CA ASN A 762 -38.98 -12.22 -20.47
C ASN A 762 -38.02 -12.24 -19.28
N ILE A 763 -37.78 -11.06 -18.70
CA ILE A 763 -36.99 -10.89 -17.48
C ILE A 763 -37.85 -11.30 -16.28
N ALA A 764 -37.93 -12.61 -16.02
CA ALA A 764 -38.89 -13.20 -15.08
C ALA A 764 -38.45 -13.21 -13.59
N PHE A 765 -37.23 -12.78 -13.27
CA PHE A 765 -36.71 -12.79 -11.90
C PHE A 765 -36.96 -11.50 -11.13
N GLY A 766 -37.13 -11.64 -9.82
CA GLY A 766 -37.28 -10.52 -8.90
C GLY A 766 -35.93 -10.06 -8.34
N PHE A 767 -35.73 -8.75 -8.22
CA PHE A 767 -34.59 -8.18 -7.50
C PHE A 767 -34.93 -8.08 -5.99
N PRO A 768 -34.12 -8.70 -5.11
CA PRO A 768 -34.41 -8.75 -3.69
C PRO A 768 -34.25 -7.38 -3.02
N GLU A 769 -34.86 -7.19 -1.86
CA GLU A 769 -34.57 -6.05 -0.98
C GLU A 769 -33.08 -6.00 -0.63
N GLY A 770 -32.50 -4.80 -0.69
CA GLY A 770 -31.05 -4.60 -0.50
C GLY A 770 -30.20 -4.99 -1.72
N CYS A 771 -30.80 -5.06 -2.92
CA CYS A 771 -30.07 -5.26 -4.18
C CYS A 771 -28.91 -4.26 -4.33
N GLY A 772 -27.69 -4.78 -4.44
CA GLY A 772 -26.45 -3.99 -4.56
C GLY A 772 -26.09 -3.54 -5.98
N LEU A 773 -26.94 -3.82 -6.97
CA LEU A 773 -26.65 -3.61 -8.39
C LEU A 773 -26.50 -2.13 -8.72
N ARG A 774 -25.43 -1.80 -9.45
CA ARG A 774 -25.08 -0.46 -9.95
C ARG A 774 -25.17 -0.35 -11.47
N ASN A 775 -24.82 -1.41 -12.20
CA ASN A 775 -24.88 -1.43 -13.66
C ASN A 775 -25.65 -2.66 -14.15
N LEU A 776 -26.73 -2.42 -14.88
CA LEU A 776 -27.51 -3.45 -15.57
C LEU A 776 -27.59 -3.12 -17.06
N ASN A 777 -26.93 -3.95 -17.88
CA ASN A 777 -26.88 -3.74 -19.31
C ASN A 777 -27.26 -5.02 -20.08
N PHE A 778 -28.40 -4.97 -20.75
CA PHE A 778 -28.98 -6.00 -21.62
C PHE A 778 -29.12 -5.53 -23.08
N HIS A 779 -28.45 -4.43 -23.45
CA HIS A 779 -28.53 -3.84 -24.76
C HIS A 779 -28.29 -4.84 -25.90
N GLY A 780 -29.09 -4.81 -26.97
CA GLY A 780 -28.85 -5.62 -28.17
C GLY A 780 -29.01 -7.12 -27.93
N ASN A 781 -30.20 -7.52 -27.48
CA ASN A 781 -30.62 -8.91 -27.29
C ASN A 781 -32.02 -9.14 -27.93
N GLN A 782 -32.69 -10.24 -27.62
CA GLN A 782 -34.01 -10.62 -28.12
C GLN A 782 -35.06 -10.71 -26.99
N MET A 783 -34.88 -9.94 -25.91
CA MET A 783 -35.74 -10.01 -24.74
C MET A 783 -37.12 -9.41 -25.00
N ASP A 784 -38.16 -9.97 -24.39
CA ASP A 784 -39.56 -9.52 -24.54
C ASP A 784 -40.28 -9.37 -23.17
N GLY A 785 -41.58 -9.08 -23.20
CA GLY A 785 -42.40 -8.92 -22.01
C GLY A 785 -42.18 -7.59 -21.27
N LEU A 786 -42.40 -7.60 -19.95
CA LEU A 786 -42.41 -6.42 -19.08
C LEU A 786 -41.10 -6.28 -18.30
N LEU A 787 -40.76 -5.04 -17.90
CA LEU A 787 -39.67 -4.82 -16.95
C LEU A 787 -40.09 -5.22 -15.52
N PRO A 788 -39.23 -5.92 -14.76
CA PRO A 788 -39.56 -6.35 -13.41
C PRO A 788 -39.59 -5.15 -12.46
N ARG A 789 -40.78 -4.85 -11.90
CA ARG A 789 -40.98 -3.74 -10.94
C ARG A 789 -40.06 -3.79 -9.72
N SER A 790 -39.58 -4.98 -9.36
CA SER A 790 -38.65 -5.18 -8.25
C SER A 790 -37.28 -4.52 -8.47
N LEU A 791 -36.93 -4.09 -9.68
CA LEU A 791 -35.73 -3.27 -9.96
C LEU A 791 -35.62 -2.03 -9.06
N VAL A 792 -36.76 -1.50 -8.59
CA VAL A 792 -36.80 -0.38 -7.62
C VAL A 792 -36.06 -0.70 -6.31
N ASN A 793 -35.88 -1.98 -5.98
CA ASN A 793 -35.13 -2.42 -4.80
C ASN A 793 -33.62 -2.19 -4.94
N CYS A 794 -33.10 -2.02 -6.17
CA CYS A 794 -31.69 -1.73 -6.44
C CYS A 794 -31.40 -0.23 -6.31
N ARG A 795 -31.44 0.29 -5.09
CA ARG A 795 -31.29 1.73 -4.80
C ARG A 795 -29.96 2.33 -5.27
N MET A 796 -28.93 1.51 -5.46
CA MET A 796 -27.60 1.92 -5.93
C MET A 796 -27.46 1.92 -7.46
N LEU A 797 -28.52 1.61 -8.21
CA LEU A 797 -28.46 1.51 -9.68
C LEU A 797 -28.09 2.86 -10.31
N GLU A 798 -27.03 2.86 -11.11
CA GLU A 798 -26.47 4.01 -11.82
C GLU A 798 -26.76 3.93 -13.33
N VAL A 799 -26.72 2.73 -13.91
CA VAL A 799 -26.93 2.49 -15.34
C VAL A 799 -27.98 1.39 -15.54
N LEU A 800 -29.01 1.71 -16.34
CA LEU A 800 -29.97 0.76 -16.87
C LEU A 800 -30.03 0.91 -18.40
N ASP A 801 -29.51 -0.08 -19.12
CA ASP A 801 -29.59 -0.16 -20.58
C ASP A 801 -30.28 -1.45 -21.00
N VAL A 802 -31.48 -1.34 -21.55
CA VAL A 802 -32.27 -2.44 -22.12
C VAL A 802 -32.60 -2.15 -23.58
N GLY A 803 -31.85 -1.26 -24.23
CA GLY A 803 -32.10 -0.83 -25.59
C GLY A 803 -31.94 -1.96 -26.61
N ASN A 804 -32.57 -1.82 -27.77
CA ASN A 804 -32.48 -2.76 -28.89
C ASN A 804 -32.88 -4.18 -28.48
N ASN A 805 -34.14 -4.33 -28.06
CA ASN A 805 -34.79 -5.58 -27.65
C ASN A 805 -36.24 -5.60 -28.20
N SER A 806 -37.07 -6.52 -27.72
CA SER A 806 -38.50 -6.65 -28.06
C SER A 806 -39.43 -6.43 -26.84
N ILE A 807 -38.98 -5.66 -25.85
CA ILE A 807 -39.72 -5.39 -24.60
C ILE A 807 -40.96 -4.56 -24.91
N GLU A 808 -42.11 -4.99 -24.37
CA GLU A 808 -43.41 -4.36 -24.55
C GLU A 808 -43.99 -4.02 -23.18
N ASP A 809 -43.89 -2.75 -22.80
CA ASP A 809 -44.34 -2.24 -21.49
C ASP A 809 -44.74 -0.75 -21.62
N THR A 810 -45.36 -0.22 -20.59
CA THR A 810 -45.49 1.23 -20.40
C THR A 810 -44.20 1.85 -19.88
N PHE A 811 -44.10 3.19 -19.88
CA PHE A 811 -42.97 3.85 -19.24
C PHE A 811 -42.87 3.46 -17.76
N PRO A 812 -41.73 2.95 -17.27
CA PRO A 812 -41.58 2.44 -15.91
C PRO A 812 -41.43 3.58 -14.89
N HIS A 813 -42.53 4.27 -14.57
CA HIS A 813 -42.54 5.42 -13.65
C HIS A 813 -41.94 5.11 -12.27
N TRP A 814 -41.98 3.86 -11.82
CA TRP A 814 -41.39 3.45 -10.53
C TRP A 814 -39.86 3.62 -10.47
N LEU A 815 -39.16 3.70 -11.61
CA LEU A 815 -37.72 4.03 -11.67
C LEU A 815 -37.40 5.44 -11.17
N GLU A 816 -38.38 6.36 -11.18
CA GLU A 816 -38.18 7.75 -10.76
C GLU A 816 -37.71 7.90 -9.30
N SER A 817 -37.92 6.85 -8.50
CA SER A 817 -37.54 6.77 -7.09
C SER A 817 -36.10 6.30 -6.83
N LEU A 818 -35.34 5.96 -7.89
CA LEU A 818 -33.94 5.53 -7.78
C LEU A 818 -33.01 6.75 -7.64
N PRO A 819 -32.33 6.92 -6.50
CA PRO A 819 -31.58 8.15 -6.19
C PRO A 819 -30.25 8.28 -6.95
N HIS A 820 -29.72 7.17 -7.46
CA HIS A 820 -28.39 7.10 -8.09
C HIS A 820 -28.42 6.94 -9.61
N LEU A 821 -29.61 6.80 -10.23
CA LEU A 821 -29.71 6.52 -11.67
C LEU A 821 -29.18 7.70 -12.49
N GLN A 822 -28.20 7.42 -13.34
CA GLN A 822 -27.51 8.39 -14.21
C GLN A 822 -27.76 8.12 -15.70
N VAL A 823 -27.95 6.86 -16.09
CA VAL A 823 -28.14 6.46 -17.49
C VAL A 823 -29.38 5.57 -17.59
N LEU A 824 -30.33 5.98 -18.44
CA LEU A 824 -31.54 5.23 -18.76
C LEU A 824 -31.70 5.11 -20.27
N VAL A 825 -31.56 3.89 -20.80
CA VAL A 825 -31.67 3.58 -22.22
C VAL A 825 -32.75 2.51 -22.43
N LEU A 826 -33.88 2.91 -23.02
CA LEU A 826 -35.02 2.06 -23.38
C LEU A 826 -35.22 1.95 -24.90
N ARG A 827 -34.28 2.49 -25.68
CA ARG A 827 -34.46 2.70 -27.13
C ARG A 827 -34.75 1.43 -27.91
N SER A 828 -35.40 1.56 -29.07
CA SER A 828 -35.63 0.45 -30.02
C SER A 828 -36.26 -0.76 -29.34
N ASN A 829 -37.45 -0.55 -28.80
CA ASN A 829 -38.30 -1.54 -28.14
C ASN A 829 -39.76 -1.27 -28.54
N LYS A 830 -40.73 -1.83 -27.81
CA LYS A 830 -42.17 -1.60 -28.03
C LYS A 830 -42.81 -0.84 -26.87
N PHE A 831 -42.06 -0.01 -26.15
CA PHE A 831 -42.65 0.74 -25.04
C PHE A 831 -43.72 1.72 -25.53
N HIS A 832 -44.78 1.91 -24.75
CA HIS A 832 -45.93 2.75 -25.14
C HIS A 832 -46.51 3.55 -23.96
N GLY A 833 -47.53 4.36 -24.24
CA GLY A 833 -48.19 5.21 -23.25
C GLY A 833 -47.48 6.55 -23.02
N SER A 834 -47.93 7.29 -22.01
CA SER A 834 -47.38 8.61 -21.68
C SER A 834 -46.18 8.53 -20.75
N VAL A 835 -45.23 9.45 -20.91
CA VAL A 835 -44.03 9.58 -20.06
C VAL A 835 -44.19 10.68 -18.99
N GLN A 836 -45.39 11.24 -18.81
CA GLN A 836 -45.64 12.31 -17.84
C GLN A 836 -45.61 11.81 -16.39
N SER A 837 -44.94 12.53 -15.49
CA SER A 837 -44.97 12.24 -14.05
C SER A 837 -46.22 12.78 -13.38
N THR A 838 -46.81 11.98 -12.48
CA THR A 838 -47.94 12.39 -11.63
C THR A 838 -47.53 12.79 -10.21
N LYS A 839 -46.24 12.68 -9.83
CA LYS A 839 -45.76 12.95 -8.46
C LYS A 839 -45.04 14.29 -8.32
N GLU A 840 -45.06 14.84 -7.10
CA GLU A 840 -44.41 16.12 -6.73
C GLU A 840 -42.97 15.96 -6.22
N SER A 841 -42.49 14.74 -5.98
CA SER A 841 -41.14 14.48 -5.45
C SER A 841 -40.04 14.60 -6.51
N PRO A 842 -38.80 14.97 -6.14
CA PRO A 842 -37.68 15.04 -7.08
C PRO A 842 -37.47 13.70 -7.78
N SER A 843 -37.52 13.71 -9.10
CA SER A 843 -37.47 12.52 -9.95
C SER A 843 -36.18 12.51 -10.77
N PHE A 844 -35.40 11.42 -10.72
CA PHE A 844 -34.15 11.26 -11.48
C PHE A 844 -33.09 12.38 -11.28
N PRO A 845 -32.72 12.74 -10.03
CA PRO A 845 -31.88 13.91 -9.76
C PRO A 845 -30.45 13.82 -10.34
N LYS A 846 -29.96 12.60 -10.59
CA LYS A 846 -28.61 12.33 -11.11
C LYS A 846 -28.57 11.94 -12.58
N LEU A 847 -29.70 11.97 -13.28
CA LEU A 847 -29.78 11.53 -14.68
C LEU A 847 -28.94 12.42 -15.58
N ARG A 848 -28.23 11.79 -16.52
CA ARG A 848 -27.32 12.40 -17.49
C ARG A 848 -27.58 11.92 -18.91
N VAL A 849 -28.00 10.67 -19.07
CA VAL A 849 -28.34 10.09 -20.38
C VAL A 849 -29.76 9.53 -20.31
N LEU A 850 -30.62 10.04 -21.20
CA LEU A 850 -31.98 9.53 -21.41
C LEU A 850 -32.18 9.21 -22.90
N ASP A 851 -32.38 7.94 -23.22
CA ASP A 851 -32.67 7.50 -24.59
C ASP A 851 -33.92 6.62 -24.62
N LEU A 852 -35.01 7.20 -25.13
CA LEU A 852 -36.32 6.56 -25.29
C LEU A 852 -36.69 6.38 -26.77
N SER A 853 -35.74 6.60 -27.68
CA SER A 853 -36.01 6.65 -29.11
C SER A 853 -36.52 5.34 -29.70
N SER A 854 -37.21 5.40 -30.84
CA SER A 854 -37.73 4.23 -31.56
C SER A 854 -38.61 3.35 -30.67
N ASN A 855 -39.69 3.95 -30.17
CA ASN A 855 -40.72 3.30 -29.36
C ASN A 855 -42.11 3.83 -29.81
N HIS A 856 -43.16 3.51 -29.06
CA HIS A 856 -44.53 3.93 -29.31
C HIS A 856 -45.05 4.88 -28.21
N PHE A 857 -44.19 5.72 -27.61
CA PHE A 857 -44.62 6.68 -26.59
C PHE A 857 -45.50 7.77 -27.19
N VAL A 858 -46.52 8.20 -26.44
CA VAL A 858 -47.54 9.19 -26.85
C VAL A 858 -47.68 10.32 -25.83
N GLY A 859 -48.40 11.37 -26.20
CA GLY A 859 -48.66 12.53 -25.34
C GLY A 859 -47.51 13.55 -25.33
N PRO A 860 -47.54 14.55 -24.44
CA PRO A 860 -46.53 15.61 -24.42
C PRO A 860 -45.19 15.17 -23.85
N LEU A 861 -44.12 15.88 -24.21
CA LEU A 861 -42.77 15.71 -23.66
C LEU A 861 -42.74 15.86 -22.12
N PRO A 862 -41.93 15.06 -21.39
CA PRO A 862 -42.04 14.93 -19.93
C PRO A 862 -41.44 16.11 -19.14
N VAL A 863 -42.14 17.25 -19.15
CA VAL A 863 -41.71 18.52 -18.52
C VAL A 863 -41.26 18.33 -17.07
N ARG A 864 -42.08 17.65 -16.25
CA ARG A 864 -41.81 17.45 -14.81
C ARG A 864 -40.54 16.64 -14.53
N TYR A 865 -40.17 15.70 -15.40
CA TYR A 865 -38.90 15.00 -15.26
C TYR A 865 -37.73 15.89 -15.64
N ILE A 866 -37.86 16.63 -16.74
CA ILE A 866 -36.82 17.55 -17.23
C ILE A 866 -36.50 18.64 -16.19
N GLU A 867 -37.51 19.14 -15.48
CA GLU A 867 -37.34 20.09 -14.36
C GLU A 867 -36.45 19.56 -13.23
N ASN A 868 -36.31 18.24 -13.10
CA ASN A 868 -35.57 17.60 -12.01
C ASN A 868 -34.22 16.99 -12.43
N PHE A 869 -33.80 17.12 -13.70
CA PHE A 869 -32.49 16.64 -14.19
C PHE A 869 -31.32 17.51 -13.72
N ASN A 870 -31.14 17.64 -12.40
CA ASN A 870 -30.16 18.52 -11.77
C ASN A 870 -28.73 18.29 -12.28
N ALA A 871 -28.35 17.03 -12.50
CA ALA A 871 -27.02 16.68 -13.02
C ALA A 871 -26.76 17.14 -14.47
N MET A 872 -27.81 17.42 -15.25
CA MET A 872 -27.69 18.05 -16.58
C MET A 872 -27.76 19.58 -16.51
N MET A 873 -28.22 20.18 -15.41
CA MET A 873 -28.23 21.63 -15.21
C MET A 873 -26.87 22.14 -14.72
N ASP A 874 -26.31 21.53 -13.67
CA ASP A 874 -25.01 21.89 -13.10
C ASP A 874 -24.15 20.64 -12.85
N PRO A 875 -23.08 20.41 -13.65
CA PRO A 875 -22.25 19.22 -13.52
C PRO A 875 -21.22 19.34 -12.38
N HIS A 876 -21.00 20.55 -11.83
CA HIS A 876 -19.97 20.84 -10.83
C HIS A 876 -20.49 20.88 -9.40
N LYS A 877 -21.79 20.71 -9.19
CA LYS A 877 -22.43 20.67 -7.88
C LYS A 877 -21.87 19.56 -6.96
N ASP A 878 -21.25 18.52 -7.54
CA ASP A 878 -20.59 17.41 -6.81
C ASP A 878 -19.08 17.63 -6.54
N GLY A 879 -18.52 18.81 -6.82
CA GLY A 879 -17.20 19.26 -6.30
C GLY A 879 -15.94 18.52 -6.78
N GLY A 880 -16.02 17.67 -7.82
CA GLY A 880 -14.89 16.86 -8.31
C GLY A 880 -14.51 17.10 -9.78
N SER A 881 -13.26 16.73 -10.14
CA SER A 881 -12.82 16.64 -11.54
C SER A 881 -13.66 15.62 -12.33
N PRO A 882 -13.74 15.71 -13.68
CA PRO A 882 -14.42 14.71 -14.50
C PRO A 882 -13.90 13.29 -14.20
N LYS A 883 -14.82 12.33 -14.00
CA LYS A 883 -14.50 10.93 -13.70
C LYS A 883 -15.20 10.00 -14.68
N TYR A 884 -14.67 8.80 -14.84
CA TYR A 884 -15.38 7.71 -15.50
C TYR A 884 -16.30 7.02 -14.49
N MET A 885 -17.52 6.67 -14.90
CA MET A 885 -18.40 5.81 -14.09
C MET A 885 -17.79 4.42 -13.98
N MET A 886 -17.62 3.94 -12.76
CA MET A 886 -16.96 2.67 -12.47
C MET A 886 -17.36 2.14 -11.10
N VAL A 887 -17.15 0.84 -10.90
CA VAL A 887 -17.08 0.23 -9.57
C VAL A 887 -15.67 -0.27 -9.31
N SER A 888 -15.16 -0.08 -8.09
CA SER A 888 -13.88 -0.62 -7.67
C SER A 888 -14.10 -1.79 -6.72
N THR A 889 -13.44 -2.91 -6.98
CA THR A 889 -13.28 -4.02 -6.03
C THR A 889 -11.98 -3.83 -5.24
N ARG A 890 -11.60 -4.79 -4.38
CA ARG A 890 -10.35 -4.72 -3.60
C ARG A 890 -9.08 -4.68 -4.46
N ALA A 891 -9.12 -5.24 -5.68
CA ALA A 891 -7.93 -5.40 -6.52
C ALA A 891 -8.06 -4.80 -7.93
N ASN A 892 -9.28 -4.48 -8.40
CA ASN A 892 -9.49 -4.01 -9.77
C ASN A 892 -10.63 -2.98 -9.87
N SER A 893 -10.77 -2.32 -11.02
CA SER A 893 -11.86 -1.39 -11.31
C SER A 893 -12.57 -1.78 -12.61
N TYR A 894 -13.90 -1.87 -12.57
CA TYR A 894 -14.72 -2.10 -13.75
C TYR A 894 -15.35 -0.79 -14.21
N GLN A 895 -15.07 -0.40 -15.46
CA GLN A 895 -15.60 0.82 -16.08
C GLN A 895 -16.87 0.49 -16.87
N TYR A 896 -17.91 1.30 -16.70
CA TYR A 896 -19.19 1.06 -17.37
C TYR A 896 -19.12 1.42 -18.85
N SER A 897 -19.84 0.64 -19.68
CA SER A 897 -20.10 0.92 -21.08
C SER A 897 -21.57 1.22 -21.33
N VAL A 898 -21.86 1.98 -22.39
CA VAL A 898 -23.22 2.27 -22.87
C VAL A 898 -23.18 2.54 -24.36
N VAL A 899 -24.23 2.13 -25.08
CA VAL A 899 -24.39 2.50 -26.48
C VAL A 899 -25.22 3.77 -26.57
N VAL A 900 -24.73 4.81 -27.26
CA VAL A 900 -25.44 6.09 -27.45
C VAL A 900 -25.44 6.51 -28.91
N THR A 901 -26.45 7.29 -29.30
CA THR A 901 -26.46 7.97 -30.60
C THR A 901 -25.71 9.29 -30.49
N TRP A 902 -24.56 9.39 -31.15
CA TRP A 902 -23.72 10.59 -31.20
C TRP A 902 -23.72 11.13 -32.63
N LYS A 903 -24.24 12.35 -32.84
CA LYS A 903 -24.24 13.03 -34.16
C LYS A 903 -24.82 12.17 -35.29
N GLY A 904 -25.88 11.42 -35.00
CA GLY A 904 -26.60 10.58 -35.98
C GLY A 904 -26.03 9.18 -36.18
N PHE A 905 -24.98 8.79 -35.45
CA PHE A 905 -24.40 7.43 -35.51
C PHE A 905 -24.43 6.77 -34.13
N GLU A 906 -24.59 5.45 -34.09
CA GLU A 906 -24.48 4.69 -32.85
C GLU A 906 -23.01 4.44 -32.49
N TYR A 907 -22.66 4.71 -31.22
CA TYR A 907 -21.34 4.45 -30.66
C TYR A 907 -21.46 3.73 -29.33
N GLU A 908 -20.65 2.69 -29.15
CA GLU A 908 -20.40 2.11 -27.84
C GLU A 908 -19.30 2.92 -27.12
N LEU A 909 -19.70 3.66 -26.09
CA LEU A 909 -18.75 4.28 -25.17
C LEU A 909 -18.18 3.19 -24.26
N GLN A 910 -16.92 2.83 -24.46
CA GLN A 910 -16.23 1.85 -23.59
C GLN A 910 -16.04 2.35 -22.16
N LYS A 911 -16.16 3.66 -21.94
CA LYS A 911 -16.10 4.32 -20.63
C LYS A 911 -17.03 5.52 -20.62
N ILE A 912 -17.92 5.60 -19.65
CA ILE A 912 -18.88 6.71 -19.51
C ILE A 912 -18.26 7.84 -18.69
N LEU A 913 -18.03 9.00 -19.30
CA LEU A 913 -17.62 10.21 -18.57
C LEU A 913 -18.82 10.83 -17.84
N THR A 914 -18.64 11.24 -16.58
CA THR A 914 -19.70 11.89 -15.78
C THR A 914 -20.15 13.24 -16.33
N ILE A 915 -19.39 13.83 -17.25
CA ILE A 915 -19.76 15.09 -17.94
C ILE A 915 -20.55 14.88 -19.23
N PHE A 916 -20.68 13.64 -19.71
CA PHE A 916 -21.46 13.37 -20.91
C PHE A 916 -22.95 13.39 -20.59
N SER A 917 -23.74 14.20 -21.32
CA SER A 917 -25.19 14.21 -21.17
C SER A 917 -25.93 14.38 -22.49
N SER A 918 -27.04 13.64 -22.63
CA SER A 918 -27.82 13.59 -23.88
C SER A 918 -29.27 13.18 -23.62
N ILE A 919 -30.19 13.75 -24.41
CA ILE A 919 -31.60 13.38 -24.45
C ILE A 919 -31.97 12.97 -25.88
N HIS A 920 -32.50 11.76 -26.04
CA HIS A 920 -32.81 11.16 -27.33
C HIS A 920 -34.21 10.54 -27.30
N LEU A 921 -35.18 11.22 -27.91
CA LEU A 921 -36.62 10.87 -27.87
C LEU A 921 -37.21 10.67 -29.27
N SER A 922 -36.36 10.53 -30.28
CA SER A 922 -36.77 10.47 -31.67
C SER A 922 -37.59 9.23 -32.02
N ASN A 923 -38.32 9.27 -33.14
CA ASN A 923 -39.06 8.12 -33.66
C ASN A 923 -40.05 7.56 -32.63
N ASN A 924 -40.94 8.43 -32.18
CA ASN A 924 -42.04 8.15 -31.26
C ASN A 924 -43.30 8.89 -31.77
N MET A 925 -44.35 8.98 -30.94
CA MET A 925 -45.58 9.71 -31.24
C MET A 925 -45.81 10.84 -30.22
N PHE A 926 -44.74 11.50 -29.75
CA PHE A 926 -44.89 12.65 -28.85
C PHE A 926 -45.57 13.82 -29.57
N GLU A 927 -46.47 14.51 -28.88
CA GLU A 927 -47.28 15.62 -29.38
C GLU A 927 -47.14 16.88 -28.50
N GLY A 928 -47.80 17.98 -28.88
CA GLY A 928 -47.71 19.25 -28.16
C GLY A 928 -46.40 20.01 -28.42
N GLU A 929 -46.11 21.02 -27.60
CA GLU A 929 -44.98 21.94 -27.82
C GLU A 929 -43.67 21.46 -27.18
N ILE A 930 -42.54 21.95 -27.69
CA ILE A 930 -41.23 21.78 -27.04
C ILE A 930 -41.17 22.70 -25.81
N PRO A 931 -40.97 22.18 -24.59
CA PRO A 931 -41.06 22.98 -23.37
C PRO A 931 -39.79 23.81 -23.11
N ASP A 932 -39.98 25.06 -22.66
CA ASP A 932 -38.89 26.01 -22.35
C ASP A 932 -37.89 25.51 -21.30
N VAL A 933 -38.33 24.62 -20.41
CA VAL A 933 -37.48 24.06 -19.35
C VAL A 933 -36.24 23.34 -19.90
N ILE A 934 -36.29 22.80 -21.13
CA ILE A 934 -35.13 22.14 -21.75
C ILE A 934 -33.94 23.11 -21.80
N GLY A 935 -34.17 24.41 -22.01
CA GLY A 935 -33.14 25.44 -22.02
C GLY A 935 -32.37 25.61 -20.70
N LYS A 936 -32.83 25.00 -19.59
CA LYS A 936 -32.11 24.99 -18.30
C LYS A 936 -31.01 23.93 -18.21
N LEU A 937 -30.98 22.96 -19.13
CA LEU A 937 -30.04 21.82 -19.09
C LEU A 937 -28.65 22.20 -19.64
N SER A 938 -27.96 23.16 -19.04
CA SER A 938 -26.72 23.74 -19.58
C SER A 938 -25.57 22.75 -19.85
N SER A 939 -25.59 21.54 -19.28
CA SER A 939 -24.59 20.50 -19.55
C SER A 939 -24.88 19.66 -20.80
N LEU A 940 -26.09 19.78 -21.37
CA LEU A 940 -26.57 18.93 -22.44
C LEU A 940 -25.68 19.04 -23.69
N LYS A 941 -25.15 17.91 -24.15
CA LYS A 941 -24.35 17.82 -25.38
C LYS A 941 -25.19 17.44 -26.60
N GLY A 942 -26.28 16.72 -26.39
CA GLY A 942 -27.08 16.20 -27.49
C GLY A 942 -28.57 16.22 -27.21
N LEU A 943 -29.33 16.70 -28.20
CA LEU A 943 -30.80 16.69 -28.17
C LEU A 943 -31.35 16.20 -29.50
N ASN A 944 -32.12 15.11 -29.48
CA ASN A 944 -32.83 14.62 -30.65
C ASN A 944 -34.30 14.38 -30.32
N LEU A 945 -35.18 15.14 -30.97
CA LEU A 945 -36.64 15.05 -30.87
C LEU A 945 -37.27 14.72 -32.22
N SER A 946 -36.47 14.32 -33.21
CA SER A 946 -36.95 14.11 -34.59
C SER A 946 -37.97 12.99 -34.73
N HIS A 947 -38.75 12.99 -35.82
CA HIS A 947 -39.73 11.95 -36.11
C HIS A 947 -40.74 11.77 -34.97
N ASN A 948 -41.44 12.85 -34.65
CA ASN A 948 -42.53 12.92 -33.68
C ASN A 948 -43.66 13.79 -34.27
N ASN A 949 -44.71 14.08 -33.49
CA ASN A 949 -45.82 14.93 -33.86
C ASN A 949 -45.80 16.27 -33.09
N LEU A 950 -44.62 16.81 -32.80
CA LEU A 950 -44.45 18.03 -32.01
C LEU A 950 -44.88 19.25 -32.82
N THR A 951 -45.63 20.15 -32.17
CA THR A 951 -46.23 21.35 -32.75
C THR A 951 -45.69 22.61 -32.05
N GLY A 952 -46.23 23.79 -32.37
CA GLY A 952 -45.80 25.05 -31.76
C GLY A 952 -44.47 25.55 -32.33
N HIS A 953 -43.75 26.36 -31.55
CA HIS A 953 -42.53 27.04 -31.99
C HIS A 953 -41.27 26.35 -31.47
N ILE A 954 -40.13 26.59 -32.10
CA ILE A 954 -38.83 26.27 -31.49
C ILE A 954 -38.58 27.29 -30.36
N PRO A 955 -38.38 26.87 -29.09
CA PRO A 955 -38.23 27.80 -27.98
C PRO A 955 -36.89 28.56 -28.04
N PRO A 956 -36.87 29.89 -27.85
CA PRO A 956 -35.63 30.66 -27.78
C PRO A 956 -34.70 30.22 -26.64
N SER A 957 -35.25 29.65 -25.57
CA SER A 957 -34.53 29.12 -24.42
C SER A 957 -33.53 28.01 -24.77
N LEU A 958 -33.70 27.31 -25.90
CA LEU A 958 -32.70 26.36 -26.41
C LEU A 958 -31.35 27.01 -26.73
N GLY A 959 -31.31 28.33 -26.98
CA GLY A 959 -30.07 29.10 -27.14
C GLY A 959 -29.20 29.18 -25.88
N ASN A 960 -29.74 28.79 -24.72
CA ASN A 960 -28.98 28.75 -23.46
C ASN A 960 -28.11 27.49 -23.32
N LEU A 961 -28.26 26.49 -24.20
CA LEU A 961 -27.57 25.20 -24.13
C LEU A 961 -26.14 25.28 -24.69
N MET A 962 -25.29 26.09 -24.09
CA MET A 962 -23.97 26.45 -24.66
C MET A 962 -23.01 25.27 -24.91
N ASN A 963 -23.25 24.11 -24.29
CA ASN A 963 -22.49 22.88 -24.48
C ASN A 963 -23.06 21.93 -25.56
N LEU A 964 -24.17 22.30 -26.20
CA LEU A 964 -24.86 21.47 -27.18
C LEU A 964 -24.03 21.31 -28.45
N GLU A 965 -23.74 20.06 -28.80
CA GLU A 965 -22.93 19.67 -29.95
C GLU A 965 -23.77 19.16 -31.12
N TRP A 966 -24.95 18.59 -30.87
CA TRP A 966 -25.91 18.21 -31.92
C TRP A 966 -27.36 18.43 -31.52
N LEU A 967 -28.15 18.92 -32.48
CA LEU A 967 -29.58 19.19 -32.35
C LEU A 967 -30.33 18.66 -33.57
N ASP A 968 -31.28 17.75 -33.35
CA ASP A 968 -32.15 17.24 -34.40
C ASP A 968 -33.63 17.36 -33.99
N LEU A 969 -34.35 18.22 -34.72
CA LEU A 969 -35.79 18.47 -34.57
C LEU A 969 -36.56 18.11 -35.85
N SER A 970 -35.93 17.38 -36.77
CA SER A 970 -36.49 17.12 -38.09
C SER A 970 -37.74 16.22 -38.04
N SER A 971 -38.56 16.28 -39.10
CA SER A 971 -39.76 15.44 -39.23
C SER A 971 -40.72 15.61 -38.04
N ASN A 972 -41.22 16.83 -37.85
CA ASN A 972 -42.24 17.21 -36.85
C ASN A 972 -43.24 18.20 -37.50
N GLU A 973 -44.16 18.76 -36.71
CA GLU A 973 -45.14 19.78 -37.13
C GLU A 973 -44.77 21.18 -36.60
N LEU A 974 -43.48 21.47 -36.35
CA LEU A 974 -43.04 22.73 -35.77
C LEU A 974 -43.24 23.89 -36.73
N ALA A 975 -43.75 25.02 -36.24
CA ALA A 975 -44.08 26.20 -37.02
C ALA A 975 -43.46 27.49 -36.43
N GLY A 976 -43.54 28.59 -37.19
CA GLY A 976 -42.97 29.87 -36.77
C GLY A 976 -41.51 30.05 -37.20
N LYS A 977 -40.83 31.06 -36.63
CA LYS A 977 -39.46 31.41 -37.01
C LYS A 977 -38.44 30.56 -36.26
N ILE A 978 -37.29 30.33 -36.88
CA ILE A 978 -36.10 29.81 -36.18
C ILE A 978 -35.57 30.94 -35.27
N PRO A 979 -35.47 30.75 -33.94
CA PRO A 979 -35.02 31.81 -33.04
C PRO A 979 -33.56 32.21 -33.27
N ASP A 980 -33.28 33.53 -33.31
CA ASP A 980 -31.92 34.06 -33.40
C ASP A 980 -31.05 33.66 -32.20
N ALA A 981 -31.69 33.37 -31.05
CA ALA A 981 -31.01 32.87 -29.86
C ALA A 981 -30.20 31.59 -30.13
N LEU A 982 -30.56 30.75 -31.10
CA LEU A 982 -29.79 29.53 -31.41
C LEU A 982 -28.40 29.82 -32.01
N VAL A 983 -28.16 31.03 -32.53
CA VAL A 983 -26.85 31.44 -33.07
C VAL A 983 -25.78 31.46 -31.97
N SER A 984 -26.15 31.59 -30.70
CA SER A 984 -25.21 31.55 -29.56
C SER A 984 -24.56 30.18 -29.32
N LEU A 985 -25.10 29.10 -29.90
CA LEU A 985 -24.64 27.74 -29.69
C LEU A 985 -23.32 27.45 -30.42
N THR A 986 -22.21 27.90 -29.84
CA THR A 986 -20.89 27.86 -30.49
C THR A 986 -20.32 26.45 -30.66
N GLN A 987 -20.77 25.48 -29.86
CA GLN A 987 -20.33 24.07 -29.93
C GLN A 987 -21.14 23.23 -30.91
N LEU A 988 -22.24 23.77 -31.45
CA LEU A 988 -23.17 23.04 -32.29
C LEU A 988 -22.51 22.67 -33.62
N SER A 989 -22.39 21.37 -33.88
CA SER A 989 -21.69 20.84 -35.06
C SER A 989 -22.61 20.05 -36.00
N VAL A 990 -23.79 19.67 -35.52
CA VAL A 990 -24.83 19.01 -36.32
C VAL A 990 -26.17 19.66 -35.98
N LEU A 991 -26.86 20.14 -37.01
CA LEU A 991 -28.20 20.71 -36.91
C LEU A 991 -29.08 20.07 -37.99
N ASN A 992 -30.27 19.63 -37.61
CA ASN A 992 -31.29 19.20 -38.55
C ASN A 992 -32.68 19.70 -38.11
N LEU A 993 -33.28 20.55 -38.95
CA LEU A 993 -34.61 21.15 -38.78
C LEU A 993 -35.54 20.79 -39.95
N SER A 994 -35.13 19.85 -40.81
CA SER A 994 -35.85 19.52 -42.04
C SER A 994 -37.25 18.96 -41.76
N ASN A 995 -38.13 19.03 -42.75
CA ASN A 995 -39.48 18.47 -42.72
C ASN A 995 -40.30 18.98 -41.53
N ASN A 996 -40.51 20.30 -41.48
CA ASN A 996 -41.37 21.01 -40.53
C ASN A 996 -42.17 22.10 -41.27
N HIS A 997 -42.85 22.97 -40.53
CA HIS A 997 -43.61 24.13 -41.03
C HIS A 997 -42.94 25.48 -40.71
N LEU A 998 -41.61 25.51 -40.63
CA LEU A 998 -40.86 26.72 -40.26
C LEU A 998 -40.92 27.79 -41.36
N ILE A 999 -40.96 29.05 -40.93
CA ILE A 999 -41.12 30.23 -41.79
C ILE A 999 -40.07 31.30 -41.49
N GLY A 1000 -39.83 32.20 -42.45
CA GLY A 1000 -38.97 33.37 -42.26
C GLY A 1000 -37.49 33.14 -42.57
N ARG A 1001 -36.66 34.12 -42.21
CA ARG A 1001 -35.22 34.12 -42.53
C ARG A 1001 -34.46 33.14 -41.63
N ILE A 1002 -33.56 32.34 -42.20
CA ILE A 1002 -32.63 31.51 -41.44
C ILE A 1002 -31.61 32.41 -40.71
N PRO A 1003 -31.47 32.31 -39.37
CA PRO A 1003 -30.47 33.06 -38.61
C PRO A 1003 -29.05 32.86 -39.14
N GLN A 1004 -28.22 33.89 -39.07
CA GLN A 1004 -26.86 33.89 -39.61
C GLN A 1004 -25.84 34.17 -38.49
N GLY A 1005 -24.65 33.58 -38.61
CA GLY A 1005 -23.54 33.75 -37.67
C GLY A 1005 -23.07 32.43 -37.03
N ASN A 1006 -21.86 32.44 -36.48
CA ASN A 1006 -21.25 31.30 -35.79
C ASN A 1006 -21.40 29.98 -36.57
N GLN A 1007 -21.94 28.94 -35.93
CA GLN A 1007 -22.12 27.62 -36.51
C GLN A 1007 -23.24 27.57 -37.57
N PHE A 1008 -24.22 28.47 -37.52
CA PHE A 1008 -25.35 28.47 -38.46
C PHE A 1008 -24.93 28.65 -39.92
N ASN A 1009 -23.82 29.35 -40.17
CA ASN A 1009 -23.28 29.53 -41.52
C ASN A 1009 -22.61 28.25 -42.09
N THR A 1010 -22.44 27.20 -41.28
CA THR A 1010 -21.76 25.97 -41.69
C THR A 1010 -22.72 24.87 -42.14
N PHE A 1011 -24.01 24.97 -41.80
CA PHE A 1011 -25.00 23.95 -42.11
C PHE A 1011 -25.51 24.07 -43.55
N GLY A 1012 -25.72 22.92 -44.20
CA GLY A 1012 -26.13 22.85 -45.60
C GLY A 1012 -27.65 22.89 -45.79
N ASN A 1013 -28.08 22.91 -47.07
CA ASN A 1013 -29.50 22.92 -47.45
C ASN A 1013 -30.30 21.77 -46.81
N GLY A 1014 -29.70 20.58 -46.69
CA GLY A 1014 -30.36 19.41 -46.10
C GLY A 1014 -30.85 19.63 -44.66
N SER A 1015 -30.21 20.50 -43.88
CA SER A 1015 -30.65 20.83 -42.51
C SER A 1015 -31.98 21.60 -42.45
N TYR A 1016 -32.47 22.12 -43.59
CA TYR A 1016 -33.64 23.00 -43.65
C TYR A 1016 -34.70 22.54 -44.66
N GLU A 1017 -34.43 21.48 -45.42
CA GLU A 1017 -35.30 20.96 -46.47
C GLU A 1017 -36.72 20.66 -45.97
N GLY A 1018 -37.73 20.72 -46.83
CA GLY A 1018 -39.14 20.46 -46.46
C GLY A 1018 -39.86 21.63 -45.77
N ASN A 1019 -39.16 22.69 -45.37
CA ASN A 1019 -39.75 23.90 -44.80
C ASN A 1019 -40.00 24.97 -45.87
N LEU A 1020 -41.17 24.93 -46.54
CA LEU A 1020 -41.49 25.82 -47.67
C LEU A 1020 -41.45 27.32 -47.33
N GLY A 1021 -41.63 27.67 -46.06
CA GLY A 1021 -41.67 29.04 -45.56
C GLY A 1021 -40.31 29.69 -45.29
N LEU A 1022 -39.22 28.92 -45.25
CA LEU A 1022 -37.88 29.45 -44.97
C LEU A 1022 -37.28 30.17 -46.18
N CYS A 1023 -36.38 31.12 -45.91
CA CYS A 1023 -35.60 31.84 -46.91
C CYS A 1023 -34.23 32.28 -46.35
N GLY A 1024 -33.31 32.67 -47.21
CA GLY A 1024 -31.95 33.10 -46.84
C GLY A 1024 -30.93 31.95 -46.87
N PHE A 1025 -29.64 32.30 -46.78
CA PHE A 1025 -28.53 31.35 -46.85
C PHE A 1025 -28.68 30.22 -45.81
N PRO A 1026 -28.51 28.93 -46.17
CA PRO A 1026 -27.97 28.41 -47.43
C PRO A 1026 -29.00 28.13 -48.54
N LEU A 1027 -30.28 28.49 -48.34
CA LEU A 1027 -31.33 28.27 -49.34
C LEU A 1027 -31.16 29.23 -50.53
N SER A 1028 -31.54 28.76 -51.73
CA SER A 1028 -31.57 29.60 -52.95
C SER A 1028 -32.69 30.64 -52.95
N LYS A 1029 -33.66 30.53 -52.03
CA LYS A 1029 -34.83 31.43 -51.90
C LYS A 1029 -34.45 32.71 -51.14
N SER A 1030 -34.57 33.87 -51.77
CA SER A 1030 -34.31 35.19 -51.17
C SER A 1030 -35.43 35.66 -50.23
N CYS A 1031 -35.10 36.49 -49.24
CA CYS A 1031 -36.07 37.00 -48.25
C CYS A 1031 -36.64 38.40 -48.56
N ASP A 1032 -36.39 38.95 -49.76
CA ASP A 1032 -36.76 40.32 -50.09
C ASP A 1032 -38.16 40.38 -50.72
N GLY A 1033 -39.19 40.64 -49.91
CA GLY A 1033 -40.53 41.00 -50.43
C GLY A 1033 -41.68 40.89 -49.42
N ILE A 1034 -42.22 42.06 -49.01
CA ILE A 1034 -43.50 42.25 -48.34
C ILE A 1034 -44.65 41.78 -49.27
N GLY A 1035 -45.55 40.93 -48.76
CA GLY A 1035 -46.81 40.57 -49.43
C GLY A 1035 -47.71 39.71 -48.55
N THR A 1036 -48.95 40.17 -48.34
CA THR A 1036 -50.06 39.63 -47.54
C THR A 1036 -50.42 38.14 -47.76
N PRO A 1037 -51.11 37.48 -46.81
CA PRO A 1037 -51.42 36.05 -46.86
C PRO A 1037 -52.48 35.73 -47.91
N PRO A 1038 -52.46 34.56 -48.58
CA PRO A 1038 -53.62 34.09 -49.32
C PRO A 1038 -54.59 33.41 -48.35
N SER A 1039 -55.75 34.04 -48.14
CA SER A 1039 -56.96 33.42 -47.61
C SER A 1039 -57.57 32.46 -48.63
N SER A 1040 -58.10 31.35 -48.11
CA SER A 1040 -59.14 30.46 -48.68
C SER A 1040 -58.90 29.79 -50.03
N PHE A 1041 -58.93 28.46 -49.96
CA PHE A 1041 -59.26 27.49 -51.01
C PHE A 1041 -60.12 28.04 -52.16
N GLN A 1042 -59.60 27.85 -53.38
CA GLN A 1042 -60.42 27.42 -54.51
C GLN A 1042 -59.72 26.22 -55.16
N GLU A 1043 -60.33 25.05 -54.99
CA GLU A 1043 -60.08 23.89 -55.84
C GLU A 1043 -60.22 24.29 -57.30
N LYS A 1044 -59.15 24.11 -58.06
CA LYS A 1044 -59.25 23.75 -59.47
C LYS A 1044 -58.47 22.46 -59.69
N ASP A 1045 -59.25 21.39 -59.72
CA ASP A 1045 -59.00 20.19 -60.50
C ASP A 1045 -58.29 20.55 -61.82
N GLU A 1046 -57.12 19.94 -62.01
CA GLU A 1046 -56.55 19.47 -63.29
C GLU A 1046 -55.07 19.06 -63.03
N LEU A 1047 -54.86 17.93 -62.34
CA LEU A 1047 -53.87 16.90 -62.74
C LEU A 1047 -53.95 15.59 -61.93
N ARG A 1048 -55.17 15.07 -61.71
CA ARG A 1048 -55.38 13.66 -61.32
C ARG A 1048 -55.35 12.76 -62.56
N ARG A 1049 -54.16 12.42 -63.07
CA ARG A 1049 -53.93 11.22 -63.91
C ARG A 1049 -52.48 10.74 -63.78
N PHE A 1050 -52.17 10.03 -62.69
CA PHE A 1050 -51.02 9.10 -62.65
C PHE A 1050 -51.44 7.83 -61.90
N GLY A 1051 -52.34 7.08 -62.53
CA GLY A 1051 -52.97 5.89 -61.98
C GLY A 1051 -52.35 4.59 -62.52
N TRP A 1052 -52.02 3.68 -61.61
CA TRP A 1052 -52.07 2.21 -61.69
C TRP A 1052 -51.31 1.44 -62.79
N ARG A 1053 -50.97 2.03 -63.94
CA ARG A 1053 -50.25 1.34 -65.03
C ARG A 1053 -48.77 1.06 -64.70
N VAL A 1054 -48.13 1.94 -63.92
CA VAL A 1054 -46.73 1.78 -63.48
C VAL A 1054 -46.61 0.70 -62.39
N VAL A 1055 -47.62 0.59 -61.53
CA VAL A 1055 -47.68 -0.43 -60.46
C VAL A 1055 -47.88 -1.83 -61.05
N VAL A 1056 -48.72 -1.97 -62.09
CA VAL A 1056 -48.95 -3.25 -62.77
C VAL A 1056 -47.74 -3.69 -63.62
N LEU A 1057 -47.05 -2.76 -64.29
CA LEU A 1057 -45.78 -3.06 -64.97
C LEU A 1057 -44.68 -3.44 -63.96
N GLY A 1058 -44.60 -2.76 -62.81
CA GLY A 1058 -43.66 -3.09 -61.73
C GLY A 1058 -43.89 -4.47 -61.11
N TYR A 1059 -45.16 -4.86 -60.89
CA TYR A 1059 -45.51 -6.20 -60.41
C TYR A 1059 -45.17 -7.30 -61.41
N GLY A 1060 -45.40 -7.07 -62.72
CA GLY A 1060 -45.08 -8.03 -63.78
C GLY A 1060 -43.58 -8.31 -63.93
N CYS A 1061 -42.74 -7.27 -63.84
CA CYS A 1061 -41.29 -7.43 -63.93
C CYS A 1061 -40.68 -8.03 -62.65
N GLY A 1062 -41.20 -7.63 -61.47
CA GLY A 1062 -40.69 -8.07 -60.17
C GLY A 1062 -40.96 -9.55 -59.87
N VAL A 1063 -42.13 -10.07 -60.25
CA VAL A 1063 -42.48 -11.49 -60.01
C VAL A 1063 -41.68 -12.42 -60.92
N VAL A 1064 -41.47 -12.06 -62.19
CA VAL A 1064 -40.66 -12.86 -63.12
C VAL A 1064 -39.19 -12.90 -62.68
N PHE A 1065 -38.64 -11.75 -62.23
CA PHE A 1065 -37.28 -11.69 -61.72
C PHE A 1065 -37.12 -12.44 -60.38
N GLY A 1066 -38.11 -12.34 -59.49
CA GLY A 1066 -38.15 -13.05 -58.22
C GLY A 1066 -38.25 -14.57 -58.36
N LEU A 1067 -39.05 -15.06 -59.31
CA LEU A 1067 -39.16 -16.49 -59.60
C LEU A 1067 -37.90 -17.04 -60.30
N LEU A 1068 -37.26 -16.26 -61.18
CA LEU A 1068 -35.99 -16.64 -61.81
C LEU A 1068 -34.85 -16.70 -60.79
N MET A 1069 -34.76 -15.73 -59.88
CA MET A 1069 -33.79 -15.69 -58.79
C MET A 1069 -34.05 -16.78 -57.74
N GLY A 1070 -35.32 -17.03 -57.39
CA GLY A 1070 -35.71 -18.13 -56.51
C GLY A 1070 -35.36 -19.50 -57.11
N TYR A 1071 -35.62 -19.71 -58.40
CA TYR A 1071 -35.26 -20.93 -59.12
C TYR A 1071 -33.73 -21.14 -59.19
N LEU A 1072 -32.95 -20.09 -59.42
CA LEU A 1072 -31.48 -20.15 -59.42
C LEU A 1072 -30.92 -20.46 -58.02
N VAL A 1073 -31.48 -19.88 -56.95
CA VAL A 1073 -31.07 -20.13 -55.56
C VAL A 1073 -31.40 -21.56 -55.13
N PHE A 1074 -32.56 -22.12 -55.51
CA PHE A 1074 -32.94 -23.49 -55.19
C PHE A 1074 -32.17 -24.55 -56.00
N ARG A 1075 -31.74 -24.25 -57.23
CA ARG A 1075 -31.07 -25.23 -58.11
C ARG A 1075 -29.55 -25.25 -58.01
N THR A 1076 -28.90 -24.16 -57.57
CA THR A 1076 -27.42 -24.06 -57.59
C THR A 1076 -26.74 -23.89 -56.23
N GLY A 1077 -27.50 -23.63 -55.15
CA GLY A 1077 -26.89 -23.26 -53.87
C GLY A 1077 -26.18 -21.90 -53.94
N LYS A 1078 -26.14 -21.19 -52.81
CA LYS A 1078 -25.81 -19.76 -52.69
C LYS A 1078 -24.67 -19.27 -53.63
N PRO A 1079 -24.96 -18.45 -54.66
CA PRO A 1079 -23.93 -17.98 -55.59
C PRO A 1079 -23.07 -16.87 -54.96
N LYS A 1080 -21.75 -17.11 -54.93
CA LYS A 1080 -20.73 -16.29 -54.23
C LYS A 1080 -20.64 -14.82 -54.68
N TRP A 1081 -21.16 -14.46 -55.86
CA TRP A 1081 -21.12 -13.08 -56.37
C TRP A 1081 -22.18 -12.16 -55.74
N PHE A 1082 -23.32 -12.71 -55.28
CA PHE A 1082 -24.39 -11.93 -54.65
C PHE A 1082 -24.04 -11.48 -53.22
N VAL A 1083 -23.28 -12.31 -52.49
CA VAL A 1083 -22.73 -11.97 -51.17
C VAL A 1083 -21.68 -10.85 -51.28
N SER A 1084 -20.95 -10.76 -52.40
CA SER A 1084 -19.92 -9.74 -52.61
C SER A 1084 -20.46 -8.33 -52.92
N LEU A 1085 -21.75 -8.16 -53.17
CA LEU A 1085 -22.36 -6.85 -53.46
C LEU A 1085 -22.77 -6.10 -52.18
N PHE A 1086 -23.04 -6.82 -51.09
CA PHE A 1086 -23.35 -6.25 -49.77
C PHE A 1086 -22.14 -6.21 -48.83
N ASP A 1087 -21.03 -6.85 -49.21
CA ASP A 1087 -19.76 -6.76 -48.49
C ASP A 1087 -18.86 -5.66 -49.09
N GLY A 1088 -19.29 -4.42 -48.89
CA GLY A 1088 -18.63 -3.20 -49.37
C GLY A 1088 -17.67 -2.55 -48.36
N ARG A 1089 -16.43 -3.08 -48.28
CA ARG A 1089 -15.15 -2.40 -47.95
C ARG A 1089 -14.89 -1.88 -46.50
N ARG A 1090 -14.25 -2.73 -45.70
CA ARG A 1090 -13.15 -2.32 -44.79
C ARG A 1090 -11.83 -2.22 -45.58
N SER A 1091 -11.36 -0.98 -45.77
CA SER A 1091 -9.97 -0.51 -45.93
C SER A 1091 -8.87 -1.51 -46.37
N GLN A 1092 -8.47 -1.44 -47.64
CA GLN A 1092 -7.05 -1.36 -48.01
C GLN A 1092 -6.70 0.13 -48.26
N SER A 1093 -6.63 0.93 -47.20
CA SER A 1093 -6.05 2.29 -47.22
C SER A 1093 -5.17 2.60 -45.99
N GLY A 1094 -4.67 1.56 -45.30
CA GLY A 1094 -3.73 1.71 -44.18
C GLY A 1094 -2.24 1.62 -44.54
N ARG A 1095 -1.89 1.25 -45.78
CA ARG A 1095 -0.48 0.99 -46.18
C ARG A 1095 0.19 2.06 -47.05
N LYS A 1096 -0.49 3.18 -47.36
CA LYS A 1096 0.12 4.33 -48.07
C LYS A 1096 0.21 5.64 -47.26
N MET A 1097 -0.32 5.69 -46.03
CA MET A 1097 -0.16 6.84 -45.11
C MET A 1097 0.91 6.63 -44.03
N ARG A 1098 1.86 5.71 -44.25
CA ARG A 1098 3.02 5.47 -43.35
C ARG A 1098 4.38 5.79 -44.00
N LYS A 1099 4.37 6.36 -45.22
CA LYS A 1099 5.57 6.90 -45.90
C LYS A 1099 5.58 8.42 -46.11
N ALA A 1100 4.49 9.15 -45.78
CA ALA A 1100 4.41 10.61 -45.97
C ALA A 1100 4.60 11.45 -44.69
N ARG A 1101 4.71 10.84 -43.50
CA ARG A 1101 5.03 11.53 -42.23
C ARG A 1101 6.49 11.39 -41.76
N ARG A 1102 7.39 10.90 -42.63
CA ARG A 1102 8.85 10.81 -42.35
C ARG A 1102 9.72 11.78 -43.19
N LEU A 1103 9.13 12.82 -43.79
CA LEU A 1103 9.89 13.77 -44.62
C LEU A 1103 9.58 15.27 -44.38
N VAL A 1104 8.98 15.64 -43.23
CA VAL A 1104 8.79 17.07 -42.85
C VAL A 1104 9.36 17.39 -41.45
N GLN A 1105 10.19 16.53 -40.86
CA GLN A 1105 10.95 16.87 -39.64
C GLN A 1105 12.45 16.53 -39.79
N ARG A 1106 13.01 16.95 -40.93
CA ARG A 1106 14.44 17.18 -41.16
C ARG A 1106 14.58 18.37 -42.10
N ARG A 1107 14.32 19.58 -41.58
CA ARG A 1107 14.86 20.89 -41.98
C ARG A 1107 14.11 22.01 -41.24
N SER A 1108 14.55 22.24 -40.00
CA SER A 1108 14.54 23.50 -39.22
C SER A 1108 14.70 23.09 -37.77
#